data_AF-A0A352FNV2-F1
#
_entry.id   AF-A0A352FNV2-F1
#
_cell.length_a   1.000
_cell.length_b   1.000
_cell.length_c   1.000
_cell.angle_alpha   90.00
_cell.angle_beta   90.00
_cell.angle_gamma   90.00
#
_symmetry.space_group_name_H-M   'P 1'
#
loop_
_entity.id
_entity.type
_entity.pdbx_description
1 polymer ?
#
loop_
_entity_poly.entity_id
_entity_poly.type
_entity_poly.pdbx_seq_one_letter_code
_entity_poly.pdbx_strand_id
1 'polypeptide(L)'
;MIYTFYSYKGGVGRSMALANVAEWFYQQGLRVIMIDWDLEAPGLENFFYSEKSDLDVVRSQLGLIDLLLSYKRAFPRLRHLVPKANLPSTENPAAGDLNQGFLQTLRENLPPVSDALFPIKSTEESSVKGGALWLMPAGWRVGDRFPVYAQAVQSFDWSDFYASFEGETYFNWMREQLVAENLADVVLIDSRTGVTEMGGVCTRQLADIVVSFVVPNAQNLGGVYDMTKSFGRDEIVEKRQRSLDTVIIPSRVDISEVNDRKAFEDQFRATLDEFTPPAFRSVNSSFWDLAIQYVPKFAYREQLAINDQRVPELEKAYKKLTVHLALLAQGPSGERVRDKCQNELQREFASHLPSVYQLSDEERARYLQLGFFPENAPIRLSEAQELWKLDTGSAEKLVYRLDSISLVKYHPELQAFWLNSVLRAKVLEQIPDQSTLNETIEAAFLRLDPAIQVLAPRLFTRLLLVAPKEEGEDTRQRLRVNELDGVSRLAVDALAEVKLVTIDNDDQSTGPVAQIANESYVTSWNRLRKWVDEDRDFLLWRQQLKSKIAEWEATKRDQGALLSGVPLTLAQQWREKRPNDLNVAESGYIDASSVAMELAANRQKENALGQQRKRRRLYAVVMAVWLIIIAGVLVFYVRQRRADVARRQAEEEAQKKADDLVSRGSLELSARNLDSAVTYFNQAIDAKPDDADAYLKRARTYELMGTDKWNLAVDDYTKAIQLKPDLAVAYFERADIYSQFLFSNASDDKAIADYTTAIKIRPDYWDAYLNRGYSYESSQQFESAIRDYDQIINSSSGQLKPQAYVRRGFSYAGAGNKQQAIQDFLEANQQTADPKIRSQAGQGLALAGYTATKDHNRTELTVFVEYNDLKDGAAADGVCEVLRGKNFNVKPKELTDSSTAGDVRYYHREDEAAATLIKSIVAPLLSARRKSNVSFDMKLIYLGERYQNVPGGYIEVWIPSLQKSLPPISQQNLPKS
;
A
#
# COMPACT_ATOMS: atom_id res chain seq x y z
N MET A 1 -16.13 -6.71 -6.10
CA MET A 1 -15.93 -6.61 -4.64
C MET A 1 -14.52 -7.03 -4.28
N ILE A 2 -13.81 -6.29 -3.42
CA ILE A 2 -12.49 -6.67 -2.92
C ILE A 2 -12.57 -7.06 -1.43
N TYR A 3 -12.24 -8.30 -1.10
CA TYR A 3 -12.12 -8.81 0.26
C TYR A 3 -10.65 -9.06 0.60
N THR A 4 -10.14 -8.35 1.60
CA THR A 4 -8.76 -8.54 2.06
C THR A 4 -8.75 -9.43 3.28
N PHE A 5 -8.13 -10.60 3.17
CA PHE A 5 -7.91 -11.50 4.28
C PHE A 5 -6.67 -11.02 5.04
N TYR A 6 -6.82 -10.76 6.34
CA TYR A 6 -5.80 -10.15 7.19
C TYR A 6 -5.64 -10.91 8.51
N SER A 7 -4.44 -10.86 9.08
CA SER A 7 -4.21 -11.32 10.46
C SER A 7 -3.08 -10.56 11.13
N TYR A 8 -3.21 -10.33 12.42
CA TYR A 8 -2.15 -9.67 13.20
C TYR A 8 -0.91 -10.55 13.36
N LYS A 9 -1.07 -11.88 13.34
CA LYS A 9 0.01 -12.88 13.39
C LYS A 9 -0.08 -13.87 12.24
N GLY A 10 1.06 -14.48 11.90
CA GLY A 10 1.14 -15.62 10.98
C GLY A 10 0.59 -16.92 11.57
N GLY A 11 0.33 -17.90 10.72
CA GLY A 11 -0.07 -19.26 11.12
C GLY A 11 -1.53 -19.42 11.59
N VAL A 12 -2.38 -18.40 11.40
CA VAL A 12 -3.77 -18.40 11.89
C VAL A 12 -4.78 -19.03 10.92
N GLY A 13 -4.36 -19.49 9.73
CA GLY A 13 -5.23 -20.14 8.74
C GLY A 13 -5.91 -19.20 7.74
N ARG A 14 -5.43 -17.95 7.64
CA ARG A 14 -5.93 -16.92 6.73
C ARG A 14 -5.90 -17.32 5.24
N SER A 15 -4.75 -17.75 4.72
CA SER A 15 -4.59 -18.18 3.31
C SER A 15 -5.46 -19.39 2.97
N MET A 16 -5.59 -20.33 3.92
CA MET A 16 -6.48 -21.48 3.78
C MET A 16 -7.94 -21.04 3.69
N ALA A 17 -8.37 -20.11 4.54
CA ALA A 17 -9.72 -19.57 4.47
C ALA A 17 -9.98 -18.86 3.15
N LEU A 18 -9.03 -18.06 2.68
CA LEU A 18 -9.12 -17.38 1.38
C LEU A 18 -9.30 -18.37 0.24
N ALA A 19 -8.47 -19.42 0.15
CA ALA A 19 -8.55 -20.42 -0.91
C ALA A 19 -9.90 -21.17 -0.89
N ASN A 20 -10.41 -21.50 0.29
CA ASN A 20 -11.71 -22.17 0.44
C ASN A 20 -12.90 -21.25 0.08
N VAL A 21 -12.85 -19.97 0.47
CA VAL A 21 -13.86 -18.98 0.07
C VAL A 21 -13.81 -18.75 -1.44
N ALA A 22 -12.63 -18.71 -2.05
CA ALA A 22 -12.44 -18.58 -3.48
C ALA A 22 -13.08 -19.73 -4.26
N GLU A 23 -12.80 -20.97 -3.82
CA GLU A 23 -13.37 -22.18 -4.39
C GLU A 23 -14.91 -22.17 -4.29
N TRP A 24 -15.45 -21.75 -3.14
CA TRP A 24 -16.89 -21.71 -2.95
C TRP A 24 -17.58 -20.64 -3.82
N PHE A 25 -17.04 -19.42 -3.88
CA PHE A 25 -17.58 -18.39 -4.78
C PHE A 25 -17.53 -18.83 -6.24
N TYR A 26 -16.44 -19.46 -6.67
CA TYR A 26 -16.32 -20.04 -8.01
C TYR A 26 -17.44 -21.06 -8.28
N GLN A 27 -17.75 -21.94 -7.32
CA GLN A 27 -18.83 -22.93 -7.46
C GLN A 27 -20.23 -22.29 -7.56
N GLN A 28 -20.42 -21.07 -7.07
CA GLN A 28 -21.66 -20.30 -7.29
C GLN A 28 -21.73 -19.66 -8.69
N GLY A 29 -20.72 -19.86 -9.54
CA GLY A 29 -20.63 -19.30 -10.88
C GLY A 29 -20.22 -17.82 -10.89
N LEU A 30 -19.40 -17.41 -9.92
CA LEU A 30 -18.76 -16.09 -9.88
C LEU A 30 -17.37 -16.14 -10.52
N ARG A 31 -16.94 -14.98 -11.04
CA ARG A 31 -15.56 -14.74 -11.50
C ARG A 31 -14.73 -14.25 -10.31
N VAL A 32 -13.74 -15.04 -9.93
CA VAL A 32 -12.97 -14.84 -8.70
C VAL A 32 -11.50 -14.68 -9.03
N ILE A 33 -10.88 -13.59 -8.53
CA ILE A 33 -9.43 -13.41 -8.56
C ILE A 33 -8.88 -13.56 -7.14
N MET A 34 -7.87 -14.39 -6.97
CA MET A 34 -7.04 -14.42 -5.77
C MET A 34 -5.74 -13.65 -6.02
N ILE A 35 -5.27 -12.89 -5.05
CA ILE A 35 -3.99 -12.17 -5.11
C ILE A 35 -3.14 -12.60 -3.92
N ASP A 36 -1.97 -13.15 -4.19
CA ASP A 36 -0.98 -13.49 -3.17
C ASP A 36 -0.11 -12.26 -2.87
N TRP A 37 -0.51 -11.48 -1.86
CA TRP A 37 0.21 -10.28 -1.44
C TRP A 37 1.27 -10.59 -0.37
N ASP A 38 1.33 -11.83 0.12
CA ASP A 38 2.34 -12.27 1.09
C ASP A 38 3.67 -12.53 0.38
N LEU A 39 4.31 -11.46 -0.12
CA LEU A 39 5.52 -11.53 -0.93
C LEU A 39 6.71 -12.19 -0.22
N GLU A 40 6.71 -12.24 1.12
CA GLU A 40 7.79 -12.87 1.89
C GLU A 40 7.60 -14.38 2.03
N ALA A 41 6.35 -14.86 2.03
CA ALA A 41 6.01 -16.26 2.20
C ALA A 41 4.79 -16.65 1.34
N PRO A 42 4.87 -16.51 0.01
CA PRO A 42 3.74 -16.79 -0.87
C PRO A 42 3.49 -18.29 -0.97
N GLY A 43 2.23 -18.67 -1.17
CA GLY A 43 1.86 -20.07 -1.17
C GLY A 43 0.42 -20.39 -1.54
N LEU A 44 -0.36 -19.42 -2.04
CA LEU A 44 -1.76 -19.70 -2.42
C LEU A 44 -1.89 -20.78 -3.48
N GLU A 45 -0.94 -20.91 -4.41
CA GLU A 45 -0.99 -21.94 -5.45
C GLU A 45 -0.96 -23.38 -4.90
N ASN A 46 -0.39 -23.59 -3.70
CA ASN A 46 -0.24 -24.92 -3.10
C ASN A 46 -1.58 -25.56 -2.74
N PHE A 47 -2.66 -24.77 -2.57
CA PHE A 47 -3.99 -25.30 -2.30
C PHE A 47 -4.65 -25.95 -3.52
N PHE A 48 -4.16 -25.66 -4.74
CA PHE A 48 -4.75 -26.08 -5.99
C PHE A 48 -3.87 -27.08 -6.76
N TYR A 49 -2.55 -27.05 -6.53
CA TYR A 49 -1.59 -27.94 -7.17
C TYR A 49 -0.67 -28.60 -6.14
N SER A 50 -0.47 -29.92 -6.28
CA SER A 50 0.44 -30.70 -5.46
C SER A 50 1.73 -31.09 -6.18
N GLU A 51 1.68 -31.20 -7.51
CA GLU A 51 2.82 -31.62 -8.33
C GLU A 51 3.77 -30.46 -8.56
N LYS A 52 5.07 -30.73 -8.43
CA LYS A 52 6.10 -29.70 -8.56
C LYS A 52 6.09 -29.05 -9.95
N SER A 53 5.83 -29.83 -11.01
CA SER A 53 5.78 -29.31 -12.38
C SER A 53 4.71 -28.24 -12.56
N ASP A 54 3.53 -28.47 -11.99
CA ASP A 54 2.38 -27.56 -12.13
C ASP A 54 2.63 -26.30 -11.29
N LEU A 55 3.15 -26.47 -10.08
CA LEU A 55 3.58 -25.34 -9.23
C LEU A 55 4.64 -24.48 -9.90
N ASP A 56 5.63 -25.09 -10.57
CA ASP A 56 6.68 -24.36 -11.26
C ASP A 56 6.12 -23.56 -12.45
N VAL A 57 5.07 -24.04 -13.13
CA VAL A 57 4.34 -23.28 -14.16
C VAL A 57 3.71 -22.02 -13.57
N VAL A 58 2.98 -22.12 -12.45
CA VAL A 58 2.37 -20.96 -11.78
C VAL A 58 3.45 -19.98 -11.31
N ARG A 59 4.52 -20.51 -10.69
CA ARG A 59 5.63 -19.71 -10.13
C ARG A 59 6.53 -19.08 -11.19
N SER A 60 6.40 -19.50 -12.45
CA SER A 60 7.10 -18.90 -13.60
C SER A 60 6.36 -17.71 -14.22
N GLN A 61 5.14 -17.43 -13.75
CA GLN A 61 4.34 -16.30 -14.23
C GLN A 61 4.76 -14.99 -13.59
N LEU A 62 4.55 -13.90 -14.32
CA LEU A 62 4.63 -12.56 -13.75
C LEU A 62 3.56 -12.40 -12.68
N GLY A 63 3.92 -11.74 -11.58
CA GLY A 63 3.02 -11.54 -10.45
C GLY A 63 3.03 -10.11 -9.91
N LEU A 64 2.53 -9.96 -8.68
CA LEU A 64 2.35 -8.67 -8.04
C LEU A 64 3.64 -7.84 -7.98
N ILE A 65 4.76 -8.42 -7.52
CA ILE A 65 6.03 -7.67 -7.43
C ILE A 65 6.56 -7.28 -8.81
N ASP A 66 6.34 -8.10 -9.83
CA ASP A 66 6.78 -7.82 -11.19
C ASP A 66 6.02 -6.62 -11.78
N LEU A 67 4.71 -6.52 -11.51
CA LEU A 67 3.90 -5.35 -11.87
C LEU A 67 4.40 -4.07 -11.19
N LEU A 68 4.66 -4.13 -9.87
CA LEU A 68 5.17 -3.00 -9.10
C LEU A 68 6.53 -2.50 -9.61
N LEU A 69 7.46 -3.42 -9.90
CA LEU A 69 8.76 -3.08 -10.46
C LEU A 69 8.64 -2.54 -11.89
N SER A 70 7.73 -3.08 -12.69
CA SER A 70 7.46 -2.59 -14.04
C SER A 70 6.96 -1.15 -14.00
N TYR A 71 6.09 -0.82 -13.04
CA TYR A 71 5.66 0.54 -12.79
C TYR A 71 6.81 1.44 -12.33
N LYS A 72 7.64 1.06 -11.34
CA LYS A 72 8.80 1.87 -10.93
C LYS A 72 9.75 2.18 -12.11
N ARG A 73 9.93 1.22 -13.02
CA ARG A 73 10.76 1.39 -14.24
C ARG A 73 10.12 2.32 -15.26
N ALA A 74 8.81 2.25 -15.44
CA ALA A 74 8.08 3.07 -16.42
C ALA A 74 7.81 4.50 -15.90
N PHE A 75 7.65 4.67 -14.59
CA PHE A 75 7.16 5.89 -13.96
C PHE A 75 7.92 7.18 -14.37
N PRO A 76 9.26 7.22 -14.43
CA PRO A 76 9.95 8.43 -14.88
C PRO A 76 9.49 8.91 -16.26
N ARG A 77 9.22 7.98 -17.19
CA ARG A 77 8.71 8.31 -18.54
C ARG A 77 7.25 8.79 -18.48
N LEU A 78 6.41 8.09 -17.71
CA LEU A 78 4.98 8.39 -17.59
C LEU A 78 4.74 9.76 -16.96
N ARG A 79 5.51 10.12 -15.93
CA ARG A 79 5.41 11.42 -15.27
C ARG A 79 5.73 12.59 -16.19
N HIS A 80 6.59 12.40 -17.20
CA HIS A 80 6.90 13.44 -18.17
C HIS A 80 5.78 13.68 -19.20
N LEU A 81 4.86 12.73 -19.36
CA LEU A 81 3.71 12.86 -20.28
C LEU A 81 2.59 13.74 -19.70
N VAL A 82 2.65 14.07 -18.40
CA VAL A 82 1.71 14.98 -17.73
C VAL A 82 2.46 16.24 -17.24
N PRO A 83 2.14 17.45 -17.73
CA PRO A 83 2.87 18.67 -17.37
C PRO A 83 2.80 19.02 -15.87
N LYS A 84 3.93 19.45 -15.30
CA LYS A 84 4.11 19.85 -13.87
C LYS A 84 3.27 21.05 -13.39
N ALA A 85 2.47 21.69 -14.23
CA ALA A 85 1.61 22.79 -13.82
C ALA A 85 0.29 22.21 -13.30
N ASN A 86 0.15 22.15 -11.98
CA ASN A 86 -1.02 21.69 -11.21
C ASN A 86 -0.94 20.22 -10.71
N LEU A 87 -0.02 19.94 -9.79
CA LEU A 87 -0.23 18.89 -8.78
C LEU A 87 -0.38 19.62 -7.44
N PRO A 88 -1.61 19.81 -6.91
CA PRO A 88 -1.78 20.38 -5.59
C PRO A 88 -1.29 19.38 -4.54
N SER A 89 -0.57 19.89 -3.55
CA SER A 89 -0.58 19.31 -2.21
C SER A 89 -2.02 19.09 -1.75
N THR A 90 -2.20 18.04 -0.96
CA THR A 90 -3.42 17.30 -0.56
C THR A 90 -4.62 18.07 0.02
N GLU A 91 -4.78 19.38 -0.20
CA GLU A 91 -5.80 20.21 0.44
C GLU A 91 -6.75 20.94 -0.53
N ASN A 92 -6.70 20.70 -1.85
CA ASN A 92 -7.51 21.46 -2.82
C ASN A 92 -8.56 20.61 -3.57
N PRO A 93 -9.88 20.88 -3.42
CA PRO A 93 -10.96 20.14 -4.09
C PRO A 93 -10.96 20.19 -5.63
N ALA A 94 -10.13 21.04 -6.23
CA ALA A 94 -9.95 21.15 -7.69
C ALA A 94 -9.00 20.08 -8.29
N ALA A 95 -8.49 19.13 -7.48
CA ALA A 95 -7.54 18.09 -7.91
C ALA A 95 -8.17 16.92 -8.68
N GLY A 96 -9.50 16.82 -8.76
CA GLY A 96 -10.21 15.69 -9.38
C GLY A 96 -9.94 15.49 -10.87
N ASP A 97 -9.94 16.57 -11.66
CA ASP A 97 -9.74 16.50 -13.13
C ASP A 97 -8.30 16.13 -13.53
N LEU A 98 -7.31 16.48 -12.71
CA LEU A 98 -5.89 16.24 -13.00
C LEU A 98 -5.47 14.80 -12.70
N ASN A 99 -6.05 14.19 -11.65
CA ASN A 99 -5.84 12.77 -11.34
C ASN A 99 -6.41 11.85 -12.44
N GLN A 100 -7.53 12.22 -13.08
CA GLN A 100 -8.09 11.44 -14.18
C GLN A 100 -7.17 11.38 -15.40
N GLY A 101 -6.50 12.49 -15.75
CA GLY A 101 -5.56 12.52 -16.88
C GLY A 101 -4.35 11.60 -16.69
N PHE A 102 -3.79 11.53 -15.47
CA PHE A 102 -2.70 10.61 -15.16
C PHE A 102 -3.17 9.15 -15.12
N LEU A 103 -4.33 8.86 -14.52
CA LEU A 103 -4.94 7.51 -14.55
C LEU A 103 -5.17 7.02 -15.99
N GLN A 104 -5.62 7.89 -16.90
CA GLN A 104 -5.76 7.56 -18.31
C GLN A 104 -4.41 7.22 -18.96
N THR A 105 -3.37 7.99 -18.63
CA THR A 105 -2.00 7.71 -19.10
C THR A 105 -1.50 6.34 -18.63
N LEU A 106 -1.80 5.96 -17.38
CA LEU A 106 -1.47 4.62 -16.86
C LEU A 106 -2.19 3.52 -17.66
N ARG A 107 -3.47 3.69 -17.97
CA ARG A 107 -4.24 2.72 -18.78
C ARG A 107 -3.67 2.50 -20.18
N GLU A 108 -3.13 3.55 -20.81
CA GLU A 108 -2.61 3.48 -22.17
C GLU A 108 -1.18 2.92 -22.26
N ASN A 109 -0.40 3.00 -21.17
CA ASN A 109 1.05 2.74 -21.23
C ASN A 109 1.54 1.60 -20.32
N LEU A 110 0.74 1.13 -19.37
CA LEU A 110 1.08 -0.04 -18.54
C LEU A 110 0.35 -1.28 -19.05
N PRO A 111 0.94 -2.48 -18.91
CA PRO A 111 0.22 -3.72 -19.16
C PRO A 111 -0.99 -3.82 -18.23
N PRO A 112 -2.15 -4.28 -18.73
CA PRO A 112 -3.34 -4.44 -17.90
C PRO A 112 -3.10 -5.48 -16.81
N VAL A 113 -3.79 -5.31 -15.68
CA VAL A 113 -3.65 -6.21 -14.53
C VAL A 113 -4.00 -7.66 -14.89
N SER A 114 -4.85 -7.86 -15.91
CA SER A 114 -5.20 -9.18 -16.46
C SER A 114 -4.00 -10.00 -16.94
N ASP A 115 -2.92 -9.36 -17.38
CA ASP A 115 -1.74 -10.06 -17.92
C ASP A 115 -0.96 -10.82 -16.85
N ALA A 116 -1.15 -10.48 -15.57
CA ALA A 116 -0.54 -11.16 -14.43
C ALA A 116 -1.48 -12.22 -13.80
N LEU A 117 -2.62 -12.52 -14.41
CA LEU A 117 -3.58 -13.48 -13.90
C LEU A 117 -3.33 -14.86 -14.50
N PHE A 118 -3.01 -15.83 -13.63
CA PHE A 118 -2.92 -17.23 -14.00
C PHE A 118 -4.27 -17.94 -13.81
N PRO A 119 -4.83 -18.60 -14.84
CA PRO A 119 -6.09 -19.31 -14.71
C PRO A 119 -5.91 -20.61 -13.92
N ILE A 120 -6.55 -20.69 -12.74
CA ILE A 120 -6.66 -21.93 -11.96
C ILE A 120 -7.79 -22.80 -12.51
N LYS A 121 -8.94 -22.17 -12.82
CA LYS A 121 -10.10 -22.79 -13.47
C LYS A 121 -10.66 -21.84 -14.53
N SER A 122 -10.55 -22.23 -15.79
CA SER A 122 -10.98 -21.42 -16.94
C SER A 122 -12.49 -21.55 -17.20
N THR A 123 -13.09 -20.54 -17.85
CA THR A 123 -14.50 -20.59 -18.28
C THR A 123 -14.78 -21.65 -19.35
N GLU A 124 -13.76 -22.05 -20.13
CA GLU A 124 -13.91 -22.98 -21.26
C GLU A 124 -13.81 -24.45 -20.84
N GLU A 125 -13.08 -24.75 -19.76
CA GLU A 125 -12.90 -26.11 -19.22
C GLU A 125 -13.84 -26.40 -18.02
N SER A 126 -14.59 -25.39 -17.55
CA SER A 126 -15.40 -25.45 -16.34
C SER A 126 -16.78 -26.07 -16.56
N SER A 127 -17.18 -26.97 -15.66
CA SER A 127 -18.56 -27.47 -15.53
C SER A 127 -19.54 -26.44 -14.95
N VAL A 128 -19.03 -25.30 -14.46
CA VAL A 128 -19.80 -24.24 -13.79
C VAL A 128 -19.99 -23.06 -14.75
N LYS A 129 -21.21 -22.92 -15.28
CA LYS A 129 -21.56 -21.92 -16.29
C LYS A 129 -21.29 -20.48 -15.81
N GLY A 130 -20.30 -19.83 -16.42
CA GLY A 130 -19.94 -18.42 -16.16
C GLY A 130 -19.02 -18.18 -14.96
N GLY A 131 -18.63 -19.23 -14.23
CA GLY A 131 -17.65 -19.14 -13.14
C GLY A 131 -16.22 -19.29 -13.65
N ALA A 132 -15.28 -18.58 -13.03
CA ALA A 132 -13.85 -18.71 -13.30
C ALA A 132 -13.02 -18.30 -12.09
N LEU A 133 -11.84 -18.91 -11.95
CA LEU A 133 -10.94 -18.71 -10.83
C LEU A 133 -9.53 -18.43 -11.36
N TRP A 134 -9.01 -17.26 -11.01
CA TRP A 134 -7.64 -16.85 -11.34
C TRP A 134 -6.82 -16.59 -10.09
N LEU A 135 -5.50 -16.73 -10.22
CA LEU A 135 -4.51 -16.37 -9.22
C LEU A 135 -3.53 -15.36 -9.82
N MET A 136 -3.36 -14.23 -9.17
CA MET A 136 -2.18 -13.39 -9.34
C MET A 136 -1.11 -13.88 -8.35
N PRO A 137 -0.05 -14.56 -8.82
CA PRO A 137 1.01 -15.00 -7.92
C PRO A 137 1.79 -13.80 -7.37
N ALA A 138 2.54 -14.01 -6.30
CA ALA A 138 3.37 -12.97 -5.73
C ALA A 138 4.45 -12.45 -6.70
N GLY A 139 4.94 -13.31 -7.61
CA GLY A 139 5.93 -12.99 -8.62
C GLY A 139 6.61 -14.21 -9.21
N TRP A 140 7.38 -14.00 -10.28
CA TRP A 140 8.19 -15.03 -10.92
C TRP A 140 9.37 -15.44 -10.03
N ARG A 141 9.34 -16.66 -9.49
CA ARG A 141 10.27 -17.14 -8.44
C ARG A 141 10.80 -18.56 -8.59
N VAL A 142 10.96 -19.07 -9.81
CA VAL A 142 11.56 -20.41 -10.08
C VAL A 142 12.92 -20.32 -10.75
N GLY A 143 13.77 -21.32 -10.47
CA GLY A 143 15.13 -21.43 -11.03
C GLY A 143 16.00 -20.22 -10.68
N ASP A 144 16.80 -19.77 -11.65
CA ASP A 144 17.74 -18.66 -11.49
C ASP A 144 17.08 -17.30 -11.22
N ARG A 145 15.75 -17.20 -11.36
CA ARG A 145 14.97 -16.00 -11.02
C ARG A 145 14.65 -15.87 -9.54
N PHE A 146 14.73 -16.94 -8.74
CA PHE A 146 14.40 -16.86 -7.31
C PHE A 146 15.25 -15.82 -6.54
N PRO A 147 16.59 -15.74 -6.73
CA PRO A 147 17.40 -14.70 -6.10
C PRO A 147 16.97 -13.28 -6.48
N VAL A 148 16.55 -13.07 -7.75
CA VAL A 148 16.06 -11.77 -8.24
C VAL A 148 14.74 -11.40 -7.56
N TYR A 149 13.83 -12.36 -7.43
CA TYR A 149 12.59 -12.19 -6.68
C TYR A 149 12.85 -11.85 -5.21
N ALA A 150 13.70 -12.63 -4.54
CA ALA A 150 14.05 -12.41 -3.14
C ALA A 150 14.69 -11.03 -2.91
N GLN A 151 15.62 -10.62 -3.77
CA GLN A 151 16.23 -9.30 -3.70
C GLN A 151 15.20 -8.19 -3.96
N ALA A 152 14.30 -8.36 -4.92
CA ALA A 152 13.24 -7.40 -5.20
C ALA A 152 12.33 -7.20 -3.98
N VAL A 153 11.86 -8.27 -3.35
CA VAL A 153 11.02 -8.20 -2.15
C VAL A 153 11.77 -7.53 -0.99
N GLN A 154 13.03 -7.90 -0.75
CA GLN A 154 13.83 -7.32 0.34
C GLN A 154 14.18 -5.84 0.15
N SER A 155 14.33 -5.38 -1.09
CA SER A 155 14.74 -4.01 -1.40
C SER A 155 13.58 -3.07 -1.74
N PHE A 156 12.34 -3.57 -1.78
CA PHE A 156 11.18 -2.74 -2.12
C PHE A 156 10.77 -1.85 -0.92
N ASP A 157 11.08 -0.57 -1.04
CA ASP A 157 10.65 0.45 -0.07
C ASP A 157 9.25 0.99 -0.43
N TRP A 158 8.27 0.67 0.40
CA TRP A 158 6.88 1.10 0.26
C TRP A 158 6.71 2.60 0.51
N SER A 159 7.45 3.18 1.45
CA SER A 159 7.36 4.61 1.75
C SER A 159 7.86 5.43 0.57
N ASP A 160 8.99 5.02 -0.02
CA ASP A 160 9.52 5.61 -1.25
C ASP A 160 8.57 5.40 -2.43
N PHE A 161 7.95 4.21 -2.56
CA PHE A 161 6.98 3.97 -3.63
C PHE A 161 5.79 4.94 -3.58
N TYR A 162 5.24 5.18 -2.39
CA TYR A 162 4.17 6.16 -2.23
C TYR A 162 4.65 7.61 -2.46
N ALA A 163 5.80 7.98 -1.87
CA ALA A 163 6.28 9.38 -1.90
C ALA A 163 6.89 9.80 -3.25
N SER A 164 7.68 8.93 -3.88
CA SER A 164 8.47 9.24 -5.07
C SER A 164 7.82 8.77 -6.37
N PHE A 165 6.95 7.74 -6.30
CA PHE A 165 6.36 7.07 -7.48
C PHE A 165 4.83 7.18 -7.56
N GLU A 166 4.20 8.07 -6.77
CA GLU A 166 2.72 8.24 -6.77
C GLU A 166 1.99 6.91 -6.53
N GLY A 167 2.49 6.12 -5.58
CA GLY A 167 1.97 4.77 -5.29
C GLY A 167 0.47 4.73 -4.99
N GLU A 168 -0.06 5.79 -4.37
CA GLU A 168 -1.51 5.94 -4.15
C GLU A 168 -2.29 5.90 -5.47
N THR A 169 -1.87 6.66 -6.47
CA THR A 169 -2.52 6.70 -7.78
C THR A 169 -2.40 5.36 -8.51
N TYR A 170 -1.24 4.70 -8.40
CA TYR A 170 -1.06 3.36 -8.96
C TYR A 170 -2.05 2.34 -8.38
N PHE A 171 -2.23 2.30 -7.06
CA PHE A 171 -3.15 1.35 -6.44
C PHE A 171 -4.62 1.68 -6.70
N ASN A 172 -4.96 2.97 -6.88
CA ASN A 172 -6.29 3.36 -7.35
C ASN A 172 -6.55 2.87 -8.77
N TRP A 173 -5.59 3.03 -9.69
CA TRP A 173 -5.65 2.46 -11.04
C TRP A 173 -5.77 0.92 -11.01
N MET A 174 -4.97 0.25 -10.20
CA MET A 174 -5.01 -1.21 -10.06
C MET A 174 -6.37 -1.68 -9.56
N ARG A 175 -6.94 -0.98 -8.57
CA ARG A 175 -8.29 -1.27 -8.07
C ARG A 175 -9.35 -1.09 -9.15
N GLU A 176 -9.32 -0.01 -9.92
CA GLU A 176 -10.26 0.23 -11.04
C GLU A 176 -10.25 -0.93 -12.04
N GLN A 177 -9.05 -1.42 -12.39
CA GLN A 177 -8.88 -2.59 -13.26
C GLN A 177 -9.50 -3.85 -12.64
N LEU A 178 -9.20 -4.11 -11.37
CA LEU A 178 -9.66 -5.30 -10.63
C LEU A 178 -11.19 -5.35 -10.44
N VAL A 179 -11.84 -4.20 -10.26
CA VAL A 179 -13.30 -4.12 -10.07
C VAL A 179 -14.07 -3.80 -11.35
N ALA A 180 -13.39 -3.71 -12.49
CA ALA A 180 -14.04 -3.48 -13.78
C ALA A 180 -15.09 -4.56 -14.06
N GLU A 181 -16.25 -4.16 -14.61
CA GLU A 181 -17.44 -5.02 -14.73
C GLU A 181 -17.20 -6.37 -15.43
N ASN A 182 -16.17 -6.43 -16.28
CA ASN A 182 -15.85 -7.59 -17.11
C ASN A 182 -14.69 -8.45 -16.60
N LEU A 183 -13.94 -8.02 -15.59
CA LEU A 183 -12.78 -8.79 -15.11
C LEU A 183 -13.17 -9.78 -14.00
N ALA A 184 -13.67 -9.31 -12.86
CA ALA A 184 -14.04 -10.17 -11.73
C ALA A 184 -15.26 -9.64 -10.96
N ASP A 185 -16.05 -10.56 -10.41
CA ASP A 185 -17.12 -10.25 -9.47
C ASP A 185 -16.55 -10.10 -8.05
N VAL A 186 -15.58 -10.96 -7.72
CA VAL A 186 -14.92 -11.05 -6.42
C VAL A 186 -13.40 -11.06 -6.58
N VAL A 187 -12.71 -10.25 -5.79
CA VAL A 187 -11.26 -10.24 -5.64
C VAL A 187 -10.93 -10.54 -4.19
N LEU A 188 -10.06 -11.50 -3.94
CA LEU A 188 -9.64 -11.96 -2.62
C LEU A 188 -8.14 -11.73 -2.48
N ILE A 189 -7.73 -10.95 -1.48
CA ILE A 189 -6.32 -10.59 -1.28
C ILE A 189 -5.80 -11.29 -0.02
N ASP A 190 -4.72 -12.08 -0.16
CA ASP A 190 -3.98 -12.63 0.97
C ASP A 190 -2.91 -11.62 1.42
N SER A 191 -3.26 -10.76 2.38
CA SER A 191 -2.37 -9.66 2.83
C SER A 191 -1.16 -10.14 3.64
N ARG A 192 -0.19 -9.29 3.97
CA ARG A 192 0.86 -9.62 4.96
C ARG A 192 0.34 -9.49 6.39
N THR A 193 1.02 -10.08 7.38
CA THR A 193 0.62 -10.01 8.79
C THR A 193 1.21 -8.81 9.54
N GLY A 194 0.50 -8.29 10.54
CA GLY A 194 1.03 -7.32 11.51
C GLY A 194 0.67 -5.86 11.24
N VAL A 195 1.19 -4.96 12.09
CA VAL A 195 0.83 -3.52 12.14
C VAL A 195 1.28 -2.75 10.89
N THR A 196 2.34 -3.22 10.25
CA THR A 196 3.02 -2.52 9.15
C THR A 196 2.48 -2.86 7.77
N GLU A 197 1.48 -3.75 7.64
CA GLU A 197 0.91 -4.32 6.38
C GLU A 197 1.21 -3.45 5.15
N MET A 198 2.42 -3.58 4.62
CA MET A 198 3.00 -2.88 3.47
C MET A 198 2.43 -1.48 3.15
N GLY A 199 2.25 -0.61 4.17
CA GLY A 199 1.71 0.76 4.01
C GLY A 199 0.18 0.94 4.17
N GLY A 200 -0.55 -0.11 4.55
CA GLY A 200 -2.01 -0.17 4.62
C GLY A 200 -2.68 -0.38 3.26
N VAL A 201 -1.94 -0.84 2.24
CA VAL A 201 -2.45 -0.96 0.87
C VAL A 201 -3.64 -1.91 0.83
N CYS A 202 -3.49 -3.14 1.32
CA CYS A 202 -4.55 -4.15 1.18
C CYS A 202 -5.73 -3.83 2.08
N THR A 203 -5.44 -3.42 3.33
CA THR A 203 -6.47 -3.27 4.37
C THR A 203 -7.17 -1.91 4.35
N ARG A 204 -6.47 -0.83 3.95
CA ARG A 204 -7.03 0.53 3.93
C ARG A 204 -7.34 0.98 2.51
N GLN A 205 -6.42 0.84 1.56
CA GLN A 205 -6.64 1.41 0.23
C GLN A 205 -7.47 0.52 -0.70
N LEU A 206 -7.22 -0.80 -0.73
CA LEU A 206 -7.84 -1.72 -1.68
C LEU A 206 -9.11 -2.41 -1.15
N ALA A 207 -9.18 -2.81 0.11
CA ALA A 207 -10.31 -3.57 0.66
C ALA A 207 -11.64 -2.81 0.57
N ASP A 208 -12.72 -3.48 0.16
CA ASP A 208 -14.10 -3.12 0.52
C ASP A 208 -14.46 -3.70 1.89
N ILE A 209 -14.03 -4.95 2.13
CA ILE A 209 -14.21 -5.67 3.39
C ILE A 209 -12.87 -6.24 3.84
N VAL A 210 -12.51 -6.05 5.11
CA VAL A 210 -11.36 -6.71 5.74
C VAL A 210 -11.85 -7.92 6.52
N VAL A 211 -11.34 -9.11 6.20
CA VAL A 211 -11.62 -10.36 6.89
C VAL A 211 -10.45 -10.66 7.84
N SER A 212 -10.60 -10.27 9.11
CA SER A 212 -9.56 -10.31 10.14
C SER A 212 -9.60 -11.61 10.94
N PHE A 213 -8.51 -12.37 10.96
CA PHE A 213 -8.41 -13.65 11.69
C PHE A 213 -7.81 -13.46 13.07
N VAL A 214 -8.49 -14.02 14.08
CA VAL A 214 -8.09 -14.00 15.49
C VAL A 214 -7.86 -15.43 15.98
N VAL A 215 -6.74 -15.70 16.65
CA VAL A 215 -6.52 -16.95 17.40
C VAL A 215 -6.70 -16.73 18.91
N PRO A 216 -7.04 -17.77 19.70
CA PRO A 216 -7.30 -17.68 21.13
C PRO A 216 -6.07 -17.29 21.98
N ASN A 217 -5.65 -16.03 21.95
CA ASN A 217 -4.69 -15.45 22.89
C ASN A 217 -4.83 -13.92 22.98
N ALA A 218 -4.49 -13.37 24.14
CA ALA A 218 -4.66 -11.95 24.44
C ALA A 218 -3.90 -11.02 23.48
N GLN A 219 -2.69 -11.40 23.05
CA GLN A 219 -1.89 -10.56 22.14
C GLN A 219 -2.53 -10.42 20.76
N ASN A 220 -3.09 -11.51 20.24
CA ASN A 220 -3.74 -11.50 18.93
C ASN A 220 -5.11 -10.82 19.00
N LEU A 221 -5.86 -11.02 20.08
CA LEU A 221 -7.12 -10.32 20.33
C LEU A 221 -6.90 -8.80 20.40
N GLY A 222 -5.94 -8.33 21.21
CA GLY A 222 -5.60 -6.91 21.32
C GLY A 222 -5.06 -6.32 20.02
N GLY A 223 -4.19 -7.04 19.31
CA GLY A 223 -3.66 -6.58 18.02
C GLY A 223 -4.73 -6.44 16.93
N VAL A 224 -5.73 -7.33 16.90
CA VAL A 224 -6.86 -7.20 15.96
C VAL A 224 -7.82 -6.08 16.38
N TYR A 225 -8.03 -5.88 17.68
CA TYR A 225 -8.79 -4.73 18.21
C TYR A 225 -8.20 -3.40 17.73
N ASP A 226 -6.90 -3.18 18.00
CA ASP A 226 -6.22 -1.93 17.66
C ASP A 226 -6.22 -1.66 16.16
N MET A 227 -6.04 -2.71 15.36
CA MET A 227 -6.08 -2.62 13.90
C MET A 227 -7.49 -2.31 13.37
N THR A 228 -8.52 -2.99 13.88
CA THR A 228 -9.92 -2.75 13.48
C THR A 228 -10.35 -1.34 13.83
N LYS A 229 -10.01 -0.87 15.04
CA LYS A 229 -10.23 0.52 15.46
C LYS A 229 -9.50 1.52 14.57
N SER A 230 -8.30 1.16 14.07
CA SER A 230 -7.55 2.03 13.16
C SER A 230 -8.25 2.25 11.82
N PHE A 231 -9.07 1.30 11.35
CA PHE A 231 -9.76 1.40 10.05
C PHE A 231 -10.85 2.48 10.03
N GLY A 232 -11.43 2.81 11.19
CA GLY A 232 -12.51 3.81 11.33
C GLY A 232 -12.03 5.25 11.57
N ARG A 233 -10.74 5.56 11.41
CA ARG A 233 -10.24 6.95 11.55
C ARG A 233 -10.74 7.84 10.41
N ASP A 234 -11.18 9.06 10.73
CA ASP A 234 -11.74 10.02 9.77
C ASP A 234 -10.86 10.22 8.53
N GLU A 235 -9.54 10.32 8.71
CA GLU A 235 -8.57 10.44 7.61
C GLU A 235 -8.66 9.30 6.57
N ILE A 236 -8.95 8.06 7.00
CA ILE A 236 -9.08 6.91 6.11
C ILE A 236 -10.43 6.94 5.39
N VAL A 237 -11.49 7.32 6.11
CA VAL A 237 -12.85 7.40 5.56
C VAL A 237 -12.93 8.52 4.50
N GLU A 238 -12.39 9.70 4.81
CA GLU A 238 -12.33 10.86 3.90
C GLU A 238 -11.53 10.56 2.63
N LYS A 239 -10.34 9.93 2.76
CA LYS A 239 -9.50 9.59 1.60
C LYS A 239 -10.14 8.56 0.68
N ARG A 240 -10.86 7.58 1.23
CA ARG A 240 -11.41 6.46 0.46
C ARG A 240 -12.72 6.82 -0.27
N GLN A 241 -13.49 7.77 0.26
CA GLN A 241 -14.83 8.13 -0.23
C GLN A 241 -15.79 6.92 -0.40
N ARG A 242 -15.54 5.82 0.31
CA ARG A 242 -16.32 4.57 0.29
C ARG A 242 -16.28 3.91 1.66
N SER A 243 -17.24 3.04 1.97
CA SER A 243 -17.29 2.30 3.23
C SER A 243 -16.13 1.29 3.36
N LEU A 244 -15.74 0.98 4.59
CA LEU A 244 -14.83 -0.13 4.92
C LEU A 244 -15.50 -0.94 6.02
N ASP A 245 -15.99 -2.13 5.66
CA ASP A 245 -16.53 -3.05 6.65
C ASP A 245 -15.45 -4.03 7.12
N THR A 246 -15.58 -4.52 8.34
CA THR A 246 -14.67 -5.54 8.89
C THR A 246 -15.46 -6.74 9.37
N VAL A 247 -14.95 -7.93 9.04
CA VAL A 247 -15.46 -9.21 9.52
C VAL A 247 -14.36 -9.89 10.32
N ILE A 248 -14.62 -10.19 11.59
CA ILE A 248 -13.63 -10.78 12.49
C ILE A 248 -13.94 -12.26 12.65
N ILE A 249 -12.94 -13.11 12.45
CA ILE A 249 -13.06 -14.56 12.40
C ILE A 249 -12.21 -15.19 13.50
N PRO A 250 -12.82 -15.73 14.57
CA PRO A 250 -12.11 -16.64 15.47
C PRO A 250 -11.64 -17.85 14.66
N SER A 251 -10.38 -18.22 14.80
CA SER A 251 -9.74 -19.25 13.98
C SER A 251 -8.87 -20.13 14.84
N ARG A 252 -8.70 -21.38 14.41
CA ARG A 252 -8.00 -22.42 15.17
C ARG A 252 -8.54 -22.58 16.59
N VAL A 253 -9.85 -22.41 16.76
CA VAL A 253 -10.50 -22.64 18.05
C VAL A 253 -10.48 -24.13 18.34
N ASP A 254 -9.84 -24.51 19.44
CA ASP A 254 -9.86 -25.89 19.92
C ASP A 254 -11.21 -26.21 20.56
N ILE A 255 -11.70 -27.41 20.31
CA ILE A 255 -12.96 -27.92 20.84
C ILE A 255 -12.78 -28.83 22.06
N SER A 256 -11.55 -29.24 22.40
CA SER A 256 -11.30 -30.13 23.53
C SER A 256 -11.41 -29.44 24.89
N GLU A 257 -10.95 -28.18 24.98
CA GLU A 257 -10.89 -27.42 26.24
C GLU A 257 -12.09 -26.49 26.40
N VAL A 258 -13.20 -27.02 26.91
CA VAL A 258 -14.50 -26.31 26.99
C VAL A 258 -14.42 -25.04 27.85
N ASN A 259 -13.71 -25.08 28.98
CA ASN A 259 -13.61 -23.95 29.90
C ASN A 259 -12.80 -22.79 29.32
N ASP A 260 -11.62 -23.09 28.76
CA ASP A 260 -10.75 -22.09 28.14
C ASP A 260 -11.38 -21.51 26.88
N ARG A 261 -12.07 -22.34 26.08
CA ARG A 261 -12.87 -21.89 24.94
C ARG A 261 -13.94 -20.89 25.38
N LYS A 262 -14.69 -21.20 26.45
CA LYS A 262 -15.74 -20.31 26.95
C LYS A 262 -15.18 -19.01 27.50
N ALA A 263 -14.09 -19.07 28.26
CA ALA A 263 -13.40 -17.87 28.75
C ALA A 263 -12.92 -16.98 27.60
N PHE A 264 -12.37 -17.59 26.55
CA PHE A 264 -11.98 -16.86 25.35
C PHE A 264 -13.18 -16.31 24.56
N GLU A 265 -14.28 -17.06 24.46
CA GLU A 265 -15.54 -16.57 23.86
C GLU A 265 -16.02 -15.30 24.56
N ASP A 266 -16.14 -15.34 25.89
CA ASP A 266 -16.60 -14.20 26.68
C ASP A 266 -15.67 -12.98 26.49
N GLN A 267 -14.36 -13.21 26.49
CA GLN A 267 -13.38 -12.15 26.23
C GLN A 267 -13.45 -11.60 24.80
N PHE A 268 -13.60 -12.48 23.81
CA PHE A 268 -13.71 -12.12 22.39
C PHE A 268 -14.94 -11.23 22.17
N ARG A 269 -16.10 -11.66 22.67
CA ARG A 269 -17.36 -10.92 22.52
C ARG A 269 -17.27 -9.55 23.19
N ALA A 270 -16.77 -9.50 24.42
CA ALA A 270 -16.59 -8.24 25.15
C ALA A 270 -15.67 -7.24 24.45
N THR A 271 -14.73 -7.72 23.63
CA THR A 271 -13.70 -6.89 22.98
C THR A 271 -14.05 -6.52 21.54
N LEU A 272 -14.64 -7.44 20.77
CA LEU A 272 -14.72 -7.32 19.31
C LEU A 272 -16.14 -7.27 18.77
N ASP A 273 -17.17 -7.67 19.51
CA ASP A 273 -18.55 -7.64 19.01
C ASP A 273 -19.05 -6.20 18.79
N GLU A 274 -18.39 -5.19 19.37
CA GLU A 274 -18.69 -3.77 19.09
C GLU A 274 -18.53 -3.41 17.61
N PHE A 275 -17.62 -4.09 16.89
CA PHE A 275 -17.35 -3.90 15.47
C PHE A 275 -18.29 -4.71 14.55
N THR A 276 -19.25 -5.46 15.10
CA THR A 276 -20.17 -6.29 14.30
C THR A 276 -20.95 -5.43 13.30
N PRO A 277 -20.89 -5.71 11.98
CA PRO A 277 -21.61 -4.93 10.98
C PRO A 277 -23.12 -4.91 11.23
N PRO A 278 -23.84 -3.80 10.93
CA PRO A 278 -25.29 -3.73 11.08
C PRO A 278 -26.05 -4.87 10.39
N ALA A 279 -25.59 -5.30 9.21
CA ALA A 279 -26.19 -6.41 8.48
C ALA A 279 -26.16 -7.72 9.27
N PHE A 280 -25.08 -8.01 10.01
CA PHE A 280 -25.00 -9.22 10.85
C PHE A 280 -25.95 -9.13 12.04
N ARG A 281 -26.02 -7.97 12.69
CA ARG A 281 -26.98 -7.73 13.78
C ARG A 281 -28.43 -7.93 13.33
N SER A 282 -28.74 -7.50 12.10
CA SER A 282 -30.10 -7.66 11.52
C SER A 282 -30.51 -9.12 11.34
N VAL A 283 -29.54 -10.00 11.08
CA VAL A 283 -29.76 -11.45 10.96
C VAL A 283 -29.39 -12.21 12.24
N ASN A 284 -29.27 -11.50 13.38
CA ASN A 284 -28.89 -12.05 14.68
C ASN A 284 -27.64 -12.94 14.64
N SER A 285 -26.67 -12.57 13.80
CA SER A 285 -25.39 -13.26 13.66
C SER A 285 -24.29 -12.44 14.33
N SER A 286 -23.35 -13.13 14.97
CA SER A 286 -22.17 -12.57 15.61
C SER A 286 -20.90 -13.08 14.94
N PHE A 287 -19.77 -12.42 15.19
CA PHE A 287 -18.47 -12.91 14.70
C PHE A 287 -18.12 -14.31 15.21
N TRP A 288 -18.56 -14.67 16.42
CA TRP A 288 -18.33 -15.99 16.97
C TRP A 288 -19.02 -17.11 16.17
N ASP A 289 -20.14 -16.80 15.52
CA ASP A 289 -20.87 -17.75 14.67
C ASP A 289 -20.07 -18.17 13.42
N LEU A 290 -19.01 -17.43 13.12
CA LEU A 290 -18.06 -17.66 12.02
C LEU A 290 -16.77 -18.36 12.46
N ALA A 291 -16.72 -18.84 13.70
CA ALA A 291 -15.52 -19.48 14.23
C ALA A 291 -15.07 -20.70 13.39
N ILE A 292 -13.80 -20.70 12.99
CA ILE A 292 -13.15 -21.79 12.27
C ILE A 292 -12.40 -22.66 13.27
N GLN A 293 -12.81 -23.92 13.35
CA GLN A 293 -12.23 -24.90 14.28
C GLN A 293 -10.84 -25.35 13.83
N TYR A 294 -10.00 -25.71 14.80
CA TYR A 294 -8.74 -26.37 14.49
C TYR A 294 -8.97 -27.84 14.12
N VAL A 295 -8.55 -28.23 12.92
CA VAL A 295 -8.59 -29.64 12.48
C VAL A 295 -7.17 -30.10 12.15
N PRO A 296 -6.55 -31.01 12.94
CA PRO A 296 -5.17 -31.43 12.77
C PRO A 296 -4.81 -31.93 11.37
N LYS A 297 -5.76 -32.59 10.67
CA LYS A 297 -5.56 -33.08 9.30
C LYS A 297 -5.11 -31.99 8.32
N PHE A 298 -5.60 -30.77 8.48
CA PHE A 298 -5.26 -29.63 7.61
C PHE A 298 -4.05 -28.84 8.12
N ALA A 299 -3.45 -29.23 9.25
CA ALA A 299 -2.24 -28.61 9.76
C ALA A 299 -0.96 -29.07 9.02
N TYR A 300 -1.04 -30.17 8.26
CA TYR A 300 0.13 -30.83 7.66
C TYR A 300 0.22 -30.69 6.14
N ARG A 301 -0.80 -30.14 5.48
CA ARG A 301 -0.85 -29.96 4.01
C ARG A 301 -1.74 -28.78 3.62
N GLU A 302 -1.30 -28.00 2.65
CA GLU A 302 -2.13 -27.01 1.95
C GLU A 302 -3.13 -27.72 1.04
N GLN A 303 -4.36 -27.93 1.53
CA GLN A 303 -5.42 -28.57 0.77
C GLN A 303 -6.76 -27.88 1.05
N LEU A 304 -7.64 -27.84 0.04
CA LEU A 304 -9.00 -27.32 0.20
C LEU A 304 -9.84 -28.24 1.09
N ALA A 305 -10.65 -27.64 1.96
CA ALA A 305 -11.67 -28.30 2.74
C ALA A 305 -13.01 -28.40 1.98
N ILE A 306 -13.29 -27.45 1.09
CA ILE A 306 -14.43 -27.54 0.17
C ILE A 306 -14.32 -28.82 -0.67
N ASN A 307 -15.40 -29.59 -0.73
CA ASN A 307 -15.52 -30.91 -1.38
C ASN A 307 -14.78 -32.07 -0.67
N ASP A 308 -14.20 -31.86 0.51
CA ASP A 308 -13.65 -32.95 1.32
C ASP A 308 -14.69 -33.49 2.30
N GLN A 309 -15.46 -34.49 1.83
CA GLN A 309 -16.54 -35.14 2.59
C GLN A 309 -16.11 -35.74 3.94
N ARG A 310 -14.80 -35.88 4.20
CA ARG A 310 -14.27 -36.43 5.45
C ARG A 310 -14.30 -35.40 6.59
N VAL A 311 -14.44 -34.10 6.30
CA VAL A 311 -14.42 -33.03 7.32
C VAL A 311 -15.55 -32.01 7.06
N PRO A 312 -16.82 -32.43 7.19
CA PRO A 312 -17.98 -31.60 6.83
C PRO A 312 -18.08 -30.31 7.66
N GLU A 313 -17.56 -30.30 8.89
CA GLU A 313 -17.64 -29.13 9.77
C GLU A 313 -16.78 -27.96 9.30
N LEU A 314 -15.61 -28.25 8.72
CA LEU A 314 -14.72 -27.20 8.23
C LEU A 314 -15.24 -26.62 6.90
N GLU A 315 -15.78 -27.48 6.04
CA GLU A 315 -16.51 -27.06 4.84
C GLU A 315 -17.70 -26.16 5.22
N LYS A 316 -18.50 -26.55 6.21
CA LYS A 316 -19.64 -25.76 6.71
C LYS A 316 -19.19 -24.39 7.24
N ALA A 317 -18.09 -24.32 7.99
CA ALA A 317 -17.54 -23.06 8.50
C ALA A 317 -17.15 -22.10 7.36
N TYR A 318 -16.45 -22.60 6.33
CA TYR A 318 -16.07 -21.77 5.17
C TYR A 318 -17.25 -21.36 4.29
N LYS A 319 -18.24 -22.24 4.10
CA LYS A 319 -19.50 -21.89 3.43
C LYS A 319 -20.21 -20.77 4.17
N LYS A 320 -20.36 -20.92 5.49
CA LYS A 320 -20.99 -19.92 6.34
C LYS A 320 -20.27 -18.58 6.25
N LEU A 321 -18.94 -18.56 6.37
CA LEU A 321 -18.12 -17.37 6.14
C LEU A 321 -18.44 -16.73 4.79
N THR A 322 -18.43 -17.52 3.71
CA THR A 322 -18.66 -17.02 2.35
C THR A 322 -20.05 -16.41 2.18
N VAL A 323 -21.08 -17.02 2.76
CA VAL A 323 -22.46 -16.51 2.75
C VAL A 323 -22.57 -15.18 3.50
N HIS A 324 -21.87 -15.04 4.63
CA HIS A 324 -21.82 -13.77 5.37
C HIS A 324 -21.05 -12.68 4.60
N LEU A 325 -19.99 -13.03 3.86
CA LEU A 325 -19.29 -12.11 2.96
C LEU A 325 -20.17 -11.69 1.77
N ALA A 326 -21.01 -12.59 1.26
CA ALA A 326 -22.00 -12.27 0.22
C ALA A 326 -23.08 -11.31 0.75
N LEU A 327 -23.52 -11.48 2.00
CA LEU A 327 -24.49 -10.59 2.65
C LEU A 327 -23.97 -9.14 2.71
N LEU A 328 -22.67 -8.94 2.97
CA LEU A 328 -22.02 -7.63 3.04
C LEU A 328 -21.61 -7.05 1.69
N ALA A 329 -21.75 -7.82 0.59
CA ALA A 329 -21.36 -7.35 -0.72
C ALA A 329 -22.18 -6.10 -1.10
N GLN A 330 -21.59 -5.05 -1.70
CA GLN A 330 -22.26 -3.79 -2.06
C GLN A 330 -21.92 -3.35 -3.49
N GLY A 331 -22.68 -2.40 -4.05
CA GLY A 331 -22.48 -1.90 -5.41
C GLY A 331 -22.79 -2.91 -6.53
N PRO A 332 -22.48 -2.59 -7.80
CA PRO A 332 -22.89 -3.40 -8.96
C PRO A 332 -22.33 -4.83 -8.96
N SER A 333 -21.06 -5.02 -8.57
CA SER A 333 -20.50 -6.37 -8.40
C SER A 333 -21.13 -7.09 -7.20
N GLY A 334 -21.44 -6.37 -6.12
CA GLY A 334 -22.02 -6.95 -4.92
C GLY A 334 -23.45 -7.45 -5.13
N GLU A 335 -24.23 -6.79 -5.97
CA GLU A 335 -25.54 -7.29 -6.43
C GLU A 335 -25.40 -8.66 -7.10
N ARG A 336 -24.46 -8.82 -8.04
CA ARG A 336 -24.21 -10.12 -8.69
C ARG A 336 -23.79 -11.19 -7.69
N VAL A 337 -22.94 -10.83 -6.71
CA VAL A 337 -22.53 -11.75 -5.64
C VAL A 337 -23.74 -12.22 -4.84
N ARG A 338 -24.64 -11.30 -4.43
CA ARG A 338 -25.86 -11.66 -3.70
C ARG A 338 -26.82 -12.49 -4.55
N ASP A 339 -26.99 -12.17 -5.83
CA ASP A 339 -27.84 -12.90 -6.75
C ASP A 339 -27.35 -14.34 -6.96
N LYS A 340 -26.04 -14.52 -7.20
CA LYS A 340 -25.44 -15.86 -7.36
C LYS A 340 -25.49 -16.68 -6.07
N CYS A 341 -25.40 -16.03 -4.91
CA CYS A 341 -25.46 -16.66 -3.61
C CYS A 341 -26.87 -16.68 -2.99
N GLN A 342 -27.93 -16.30 -3.73
CA GLN A 342 -29.25 -16.05 -3.17
C GLN A 342 -29.83 -17.28 -2.45
N ASN A 343 -29.69 -18.46 -3.04
CA ASN A 343 -30.18 -19.71 -2.45
C ASN A 343 -29.51 -20.02 -1.11
N GLU A 344 -28.20 -19.77 -0.99
CA GLU A 344 -27.46 -20.03 0.24
C GLU A 344 -27.74 -18.97 1.31
N LEU A 345 -27.89 -17.70 0.90
CA LEU A 345 -28.35 -16.63 1.79
C LEU A 345 -29.72 -16.97 2.38
N GLN A 346 -30.67 -17.40 1.55
CA GLN A 346 -32.00 -17.82 1.99
C GLN A 346 -31.96 -19.02 2.93
N ARG A 347 -31.08 -20.00 2.69
CA ARG A 347 -30.95 -21.18 3.55
C ARG A 347 -30.35 -20.85 4.92
N GLU A 348 -29.22 -20.14 4.95
CA GLU A 348 -28.49 -19.87 6.18
C GLU A 348 -29.27 -18.93 7.11
N PHE A 349 -29.94 -17.94 6.53
CA PHE A 349 -30.62 -16.91 7.28
C PHE A 349 -32.14 -16.98 7.14
N ALA A 350 -32.73 -18.12 6.75
CA ALA A 350 -34.17 -18.27 6.52
C ALA A 350 -35.08 -17.72 7.63
N SER A 351 -34.60 -17.78 8.88
CA SER A 351 -35.30 -17.37 10.10
C SER A 351 -35.00 -15.93 10.57
N HIS A 352 -33.98 -15.28 9.99
CA HIS A 352 -33.41 -14.02 10.49
C HIS A 352 -33.10 -12.98 9.42
N LEU A 353 -32.92 -13.39 8.16
CA LEU A 353 -33.42 -12.56 7.09
C LEU A 353 -34.87 -12.30 7.49
N PRO A 354 -35.32 -11.04 7.56
CA PRO A 354 -36.72 -10.79 7.34
C PRO A 354 -37.24 -11.65 6.17
N SER A 355 -38.52 -11.56 5.93
CA SER A 355 -39.06 -11.30 4.61
C SER A 355 -38.20 -10.46 3.60
N VAL A 356 -36.86 -10.47 3.59
CA VAL A 356 -35.94 -9.76 2.68
C VAL A 356 -36.16 -10.16 1.23
N TYR A 357 -36.84 -11.29 0.97
CA TYR A 357 -37.43 -11.61 -0.33
C TYR A 357 -38.94 -11.91 -0.29
N GLN A 358 -39.60 -11.76 0.86
CA GLN A 358 -41.03 -11.96 1.04
C GLN A 358 -41.68 -10.73 1.65
N LEU A 359 -41.62 -9.59 0.95
CA LEU A 359 -42.75 -8.68 1.04
C LEU A 359 -44.02 -9.54 0.89
N SER A 360 -44.94 -9.48 1.84
CA SER A 360 -46.26 -10.09 1.63
C SER A 360 -46.85 -9.54 0.33
N ASP A 361 -47.79 -10.22 -0.32
CA ASP A 361 -48.39 -9.70 -1.55
C ASP A 361 -48.94 -8.28 -1.34
N GLU A 362 -49.44 -7.98 -0.13
CA GLU A 362 -49.88 -6.65 0.28
C GLU A 362 -48.71 -5.65 0.44
N GLU A 363 -47.60 -6.04 1.06
CA GLU A 363 -46.41 -5.18 1.20
C GLU A 363 -45.71 -4.96 -0.12
N ARG A 364 -45.74 -5.95 -1.02
CA ARG A 364 -45.22 -5.85 -2.38
C ARG A 364 -46.09 -4.91 -3.19
N ALA A 365 -47.42 -5.02 -3.10
CA ALA A 365 -48.34 -4.07 -3.70
C ALA A 365 -48.10 -2.65 -3.17
N ARG A 366 -47.87 -2.48 -1.87
CA ARG A 366 -47.54 -1.19 -1.25
C ARG A 366 -46.18 -0.65 -1.72
N TYR A 367 -45.14 -1.48 -1.80
CA TYR A 367 -43.83 -1.09 -2.33
C TYR A 367 -43.92 -0.70 -3.82
N LEU A 368 -44.68 -1.45 -4.62
CA LEU A 368 -44.96 -1.13 -6.03
C LEU A 368 -45.64 0.23 -6.18
N GLN A 369 -46.52 0.60 -5.25
CA GLN A 369 -47.14 1.93 -5.22
C GLN A 369 -46.13 3.05 -4.93
N LEU A 370 -45.00 2.77 -4.27
CA LEU A 370 -43.93 3.77 -4.16
C LEU A 370 -43.24 4.03 -5.50
N GLY A 371 -43.33 3.09 -6.43
CA GLY A 371 -42.79 3.23 -7.79
C GLY A 371 -43.38 4.39 -8.60
N PHE A 372 -44.37 5.14 -8.08
CA PHE A 372 -44.94 6.36 -8.66
C PHE A 372 -44.23 7.66 -8.21
N PHE A 373 -43.30 7.60 -7.25
CA PHE A 373 -42.54 8.78 -6.80
C PHE A 373 -41.25 9.00 -7.63
N PRO A 374 -40.78 10.26 -7.79
CA PRO A 374 -39.57 10.57 -8.56
C PRO A 374 -38.31 9.93 -7.96
N GLU A 375 -37.35 9.52 -8.81
CA GLU A 375 -36.17 8.70 -8.44
C GLU A 375 -35.27 9.35 -7.38
N ASN A 376 -35.18 10.69 -7.36
CA ASN A 376 -34.32 11.43 -6.44
C ASN A 376 -35.10 12.28 -5.41
N ALA A 377 -36.43 12.15 -5.37
CA ALA A 377 -37.25 12.92 -4.44
C ALA A 377 -37.39 12.19 -3.10
N PRO A 378 -37.24 12.90 -1.96
CA PRO A 378 -37.58 12.33 -0.66
C PRO A 378 -39.09 12.10 -0.57
N ILE A 379 -39.49 10.87 -0.26
CA ILE A 379 -40.88 10.51 0.03
C ILE A 379 -41.10 10.76 1.52
N ARG A 380 -42.02 11.68 1.86
CA ARG A 380 -42.33 11.93 3.27
C ARG A 380 -43.12 10.75 3.84
N LEU A 381 -42.87 10.42 5.09
CA LEU A 381 -43.59 9.35 5.78
C LEU A 381 -45.10 9.60 5.79
N SER A 382 -45.53 10.86 5.87
CA SER A 382 -46.94 11.26 5.79
C SER A 382 -47.60 10.96 4.43
N GLU A 383 -46.84 11.08 3.34
CA GLU A 383 -47.34 10.81 1.97
C GLU A 383 -47.47 9.29 1.76
N ALA A 384 -46.51 8.52 2.27
CA ALA A 384 -46.55 7.07 2.26
C ALA A 384 -47.69 6.50 3.14
N GLN A 385 -48.01 7.14 4.28
CA GLN A 385 -49.14 6.79 5.14
C GLN A 385 -50.48 6.88 4.39
N GLU A 386 -50.69 7.98 3.68
CA GLU A 386 -51.91 8.22 2.92
C GLU A 386 -52.04 7.23 1.76
N LEU A 387 -50.94 6.98 1.05
CA LEU A 387 -50.88 6.02 -0.06
C LEU A 387 -51.17 4.59 0.38
N TRP A 388 -50.55 4.14 1.48
CA TRP A 388 -50.69 2.77 1.99
C TRP A 388 -51.89 2.57 2.91
N LYS A 389 -52.56 3.65 3.29
CA LYS A 389 -53.63 3.69 4.31
C LYS A 389 -53.17 3.07 5.64
N LEU A 390 -51.99 3.46 6.09
CA LEU A 390 -51.39 3.01 7.35
C LEU A 390 -51.32 4.15 8.36
N ASP A 391 -51.46 3.84 9.65
CA ASP A 391 -51.14 4.79 10.72
C ASP A 391 -49.64 5.05 10.79
N THR A 392 -49.23 6.11 11.50
CA THR A 392 -47.83 6.54 11.59
C THR A 392 -46.89 5.46 12.08
N GLY A 393 -47.27 4.69 13.11
CA GLY A 393 -46.42 3.64 13.65
C GLY A 393 -46.29 2.44 12.72
N SER A 394 -47.36 2.10 12.00
CA SER A 394 -47.34 1.01 11.00
C SER A 394 -46.56 1.39 9.74
N ALA A 395 -46.71 2.62 9.27
CA ALA A 395 -45.94 3.14 8.13
C ALA A 395 -44.45 3.23 8.45
N GLU A 396 -44.08 3.73 9.64
CA GLU A 396 -42.68 3.80 10.06
C GLU A 396 -42.06 2.41 10.18
N LYS A 397 -42.79 1.43 10.75
CA LYS A 397 -42.34 0.03 10.78
C LYS A 397 -42.15 -0.56 9.38
N LEU A 398 -43.04 -0.25 8.43
CA LEU A 398 -42.92 -0.71 7.05
C LEU A 398 -41.73 -0.05 6.34
N VAL A 399 -41.55 1.27 6.48
CA VAL A 399 -40.41 1.99 5.89
C VAL A 399 -39.09 1.51 6.49
N TYR A 400 -39.02 1.34 7.80
CA TYR A 400 -37.85 0.78 8.48
C TYR A 400 -37.52 -0.64 8.00
N ARG A 401 -38.57 -1.45 7.72
CA ARG A 401 -38.41 -2.77 7.11
C ARG A 401 -37.98 -2.73 5.65
N LEU A 402 -38.41 -1.73 4.87
CA LEU A 402 -37.96 -1.53 3.49
C LEU A 402 -36.52 -1.00 3.45
N ASP A 403 -36.12 -0.20 4.43
CA ASP A 403 -34.79 0.37 4.61
C ASP A 403 -33.77 -0.71 5.01
N SER A 404 -34.15 -1.59 5.94
CA SER A 404 -33.31 -2.71 6.38
C SER A 404 -33.01 -3.72 5.27
N ILE A 405 -33.77 -3.69 4.16
CA ILE A 405 -33.58 -4.53 2.98
C ILE A 405 -33.11 -3.75 1.76
N SER A 406 -32.67 -2.49 1.96
CA SER A 406 -32.08 -1.61 0.93
C SER A 406 -33.00 -1.29 -0.27
N LEU A 407 -34.32 -1.48 -0.12
CA LEU A 407 -35.31 -1.05 -1.13
C LEU A 407 -35.60 0.45 -1.04
N VAL A 408 -35.46 1.01 0.17
CA VAL A 408 -35.49 2.45 0.43
C VAL A 408 -34.31 2.84 1.32
N LYS A 409 -34.08 4.14 1.50
CA LYS A 409 -33.15 4.72 2.47
C LYS A 409 -33.90 5.66 3.39
N TYR A 410 -34.15 5.27 4.64
CA TYR A 410 -34.96 6.06 5.59
C TYR A 410 -34.10 7.00 6.44
N HIS A 411 -34.56 8.24 6.58
CA HIS A 411 -33.95 9.27 7.42
C HIS A 411 -34.96 9.69 8.50
N PRO A 412 -34.86 9.13 9.72
CA PRO A 412 -35.82 9.37 10.79
C PRO A 412 -35.95 10.85 11.20
N GLU A 413 -34.83 11.59 11.16
CA GLU A 413 -34.80 13.01 11.51
C GLU A 413 -35.55 13.90 10.51
N LEU A 414 -35.61 13.45 9.25
CA LEU A 414 -36.31 14.14 8.17
C LEU A 414 -37.73 13.62 7.96
N GLN A 415 -38.10 12.53 8.66
CA GLN A 415 -39.36 11.80 8.46
C GLN A 415 -39.60 11.49 6.97
N ALA A 416 -38.53 11.10 6.26
CA ALA A 416 -38.55 10.88 4.82
C ALA A 416 -37.62 9.74 4.40
N PHE A 417 -37.89 9.13 3.26
CA PHE A 417 -37.06 8.07 2.67
C PHE A 417 -36.90 8.23 1.16
N TRP A 418 -35.83 7.65 0.60
CA TRP A 418 -35.56 7.62 -0.84
C TRP A 418 -35.68 6.21 -1.39
N LEU A 419 -36.12 6.06 -2.63
CA LEU A 419 -36.17 4.75 -3.29
C LEU A 419 -34.82 4.35 -3.85
N ASN A 420 -34.55 3.05 -3.86
CA ASN A 420 -33.40 2.50 -4.58
C ASN A 420 -33.67 2.49 -6.10
N SER A 421 -32.86 3.22 -6.86
CA SER A 421 -33.02 3.43 -8.31
C SER A 421 -32.92 2.16 -9.15
N VAL A 422 -32.02 1.24 -8.79
CA VAL A 422 -31.71 0.04 -9.58
C VAL A 422 -32.83 -1.02 -9.46
N LEU A 423 -33.42 -1.15 -8.27
CA LEU A 423 -34.43 -2.16 -8.00
C LEU A 423 -35.83 -1.77 -8.48
N ARG A 424 -36.14 -0.47 -8.54
CA ARG A 424 -37.39 0.06 -9.11
C ARG A 424 -37.55 -0.29 -10.59
N ALA A 425 -36.46 -0.18 -11.37
CA ALA A 425 -36.48 -0.41 -12.82
C ALA A 425 -36.87 -1.86 -13.20
N LYS A 426 -36.35 -2.87 -12.50
CA LYS A 426 -36.67 -4.30 -12.73
C LYS A 426 -38.09 -4.69 -12.31
N VAL A 427 -38.67 -3.97 -11.36
CA VAL A 427 -39.97 -4.28 -10.76
C VAL A 427 -41.13 -3.71 -11.60
N LEU A 428 -40.88 -2.62 -12.33
CA LEU A 428 -41.85 -2.01 -13.28
C LEU A 428 -42.04 -2.82 -14.57
N GLU A 429 -41.20 -3.82 -14.85
CA GLU A 429 -41.31 -4.71 -16.03
C GLU A 429 -42.48 -5.73 -15.96
N GLN A 430 -43.21 -5.83 -14.83
CA GLN A 430 -44.24 -6.87 -14.60
C GLN A 430 -45.72 -6.40 -14.69
N ILE A 431 -46.01 -5.22 -15.23
CA ILE A 431 -47.39 -4.69 -15.35
C ILE A 431 -48.02 -5.06 -16.72
N PRO A 432 -49.32 -5.44 -16.82
CA PRO A 432 -49.95 -5.87 -18.08
C PRO A 432 -49.90 -4.81 -19.18
N ASP A 433 -49.79 -5.28 -20.43
CA ASP A 433 -49.47 -4.52 -21.65
C ASP A 433 -50.28 -3.21 -21.84
N GLN A 434 -49.58 -2.08 -21.87
CA GLN A 434 -50.11 -0.74 -22.14
C GLN A 434 -50.79 -0.63 -23.52
N SER A 435 -50.48 -1.53 -24.46
CA SER A 435 -51.03 -1.48 -25.82
C SER A 435 -52.56 -1.67 -25.86
N THR A 436 -53.09 -2.65 -25.13
CA THR A 436 -54.55 -2.96 -25.11
C THR A 436 -55.42 -1.88 -24.45
N LEU A 437 -54.89 -1.15 -23.46
CA LEU A 437 -55.62 -0.07 -22.79
C LEU A 437 -55.68 1.18 -23.68
N ASN A 438 -54.59 1.55 -24.34
CA ASN A 438 -54.55 2.68 -25.26
C ASN A 438 -55.54 2.51 -26.43
N GLU A 439 -55.63 1.31 -27.03
CA GLU A 439 -56.55 1.03 -28.14
C GLU A 439 -58.02 1.18 -27.74
N THR A 440 -58.38 0.73 -26.53
CA THR A 440 -59.75 0.82 -26.02
C THR A 440 -60.17 2.26 -25.76
N ILE A 441 -59.28 3.07 -25.19
CA ILE A 441 -59.52 4.50 -24.91
C ILE A 441 -59.65 5.29 -26.22
N GLU A 442 -58.76 5.02 -27.18
CA GLU A 442 -58.77 5.68 -28.48
C GLU A 442 -60.06 5.38 -29.27
N ALA A 443 -60.55 4.14 -29.22
CA ALA A 443 -61.81 3.76 -29.85
C ALA A 443 -63.03 4.45 -29.23
N ALA A 444 -63.03 4.73 -27.92
CA ALA A 444 -64.08 5.49 -27.25
C ALA A 444 -64.04 6.98 -27.63
N PHE A 445 -62.84 7.55 -27.73
CA PHE A 445 -62.65 8.95 -28.14
C PHE A 445 -63.11 9.21 -29.58
N LEU A 446 -62.79 8.32 -30.52
CA LEU A 446 -63.14 8.47 -31.93
C LEU A 446 -64.64 8.38 -32.24
N ARG A 447 -65.47 7.93 -31.27
CA ARG A 447 -66.94 7.89 -31.40
C ARG A 447 -67.61 9.23 -31.11
N LEU A 448 -66.87 10.20 -30.57
CA LEU A 448 -67.39 11.53 -30.26
C LEU A 448 -67.61 12.35 -31.54
N ASP A 449 -68.55 13.29 -31.49
CA ASP A 449 -68.75 14.26 -32.57
C ASP A 449 -67.44 15.04 -32.85
N PRO A 450 -67.07 15.28 -34.12
CA PRO A 450 -65.84 16.00 -34.48
C PRO A 450 -65.69 17.36 -33.79
N ALA A 451 -66.79 18.08 -33.54
CA ALA A 451 -66.76 19.34 -32.81
C ALA A 451 -66.32 19.16 -31.34
N ILE A 452 -66.70 18.04 -30.72
CA ILE A 452 -66.28 17.68 -29.35
C ILE A 452 -64.82 17.20 -29.34
N GLN A 453 -64.38 16.46 -30.36
CA GLN A 453 -62.98 16.04 -30.49
C GLN A 453 -62.02 17.24 -30.59
N VAL A 454 -62.43 18.34 -31.24
CA VAL A 454 -61.65 19.59 -31.32
C VAL A 454 -61.57 20.31 -29.97
N LEU A 455 -62.60 20.18 -29.13
CA LEU A 455 -62.63 20.80 -27.78
C LEU A 455 -61.91 19.96 -26.72
N ALA A 456 -61.75 18.66 -26.96
CA ALA A 456 -61.18 17.72 -26.00
C ALA A 456 -59.79 18.09 -25.47
N PRO A 457 -58.80 18.53 -26.27
CA PRO A 457 -57.48 18.91 -25.74
C PRO A 457 -57.57 19.99 -24.65
N ARG A 458 -58.43 21.00 -24.87
CA ARG A 458 -58.65 22.09 -23.91
C ARG A 458 -59.35 21.63 -22.63
N LEU A 459 -60.20 20.62 -22.72
CA LEU A 459 -60.93 20.08 -21.57
C LEU A 459 -60.05 19.13 -20.75
N PHE A 460 -59.36 18.19 -21.40
CA PHE A 460 -58.48 17.26 -20.72
C PHE A 460 -57.30 17.95 -20.04
N THR A 461 -56.73 18.99 -20.64
CA THR A 461 -55.67 19.81 -19.99
C THR A 461 -56.17 20.55 -18.74
N ARG A 462 -57.47 20.83 -18.62
CA ARG A 462 -58.10 21.38 -17.40
C ARG A 462 -58.44 20.32 -16.36
N LEU A 463 -58.47 19.05 -16.75
CA LEU A 463 -58.70 17.90 -15.86
C LEU A 463 -57.39 17.24 -15.41
N LEU A 464 -56.23 17.88 -15.67
CA LEU A 464 -54.91 17.37 -15.29
C LEU A 464 -54.10 18.36 -14.43
N LEU A 465 -53.41 17.84 -13.43
CA LEU A 465 -52.26 18.46 -12.79
C LEU A 465 -51.00 17.87 -13.43
N VAL A 466 -50.12 18.76 -13.85
CA VAL A 466 -48.97 18.44 -14.70
C VAL A 466 -47.72 18.76 -13.91
N ALA A 467 -46.79 17.80 -13.86
CA ALA A 467 -45.53 17.96 -13.15
C ALA A 467 -44.41 18.47 -14.08
N PRO A 468 -43.34 19.09 -13.54
CA PRO A 468 -42.12 19.32 -14.31
C PRO A 468 -41.59 17.99 -14.86
N LYS A 469 -41.07 17.99 -16.10
CA LYS A 469 -40.64 16.77 -16.82
C LYS A 469 -39.61 15.92 -16.04
N GLU A 470 -38.92 16.51 -15.09
CA GLU A 470 -37.85 15.89 -14.30
C GLU A 470 -38.27 15.54 -12.85
N GLU A 471 -39.47 15.93 -12.39
CA GLU A 471 -39.80 15.94 -10.94
C GLU A 471 -41.17 15.34 -10.55
N GLY A 472 -41.98 14.75 -11.45
CA GLY A 472 -43.24 14.11 -11.04
C GLY A 472 -44.08 13.49 -12.15
N GLU A 473 -45.15 12.80 -11.77
CA GLU A 473 -46.14 12.22 -12.69
C GLU A 473 -47.36 13.14 -12.85
N ASP A 474 -47.92 13.19 -14.06
CA ASP A 474 -49.15 13.93 -14.33
C ASP A 474 -50.34 13.19 -13.69
N THR A 475 -51.17 13.89 -12.95
CA THR A 475 -52.31 13.33 -12.21
C THR A 475 -53.62 13.98 -12.66
N ARG A 476 -54.75 13.30 -12.43
CA ARG A 476 -56.06 13.90 -12.72
C ARG A 476 -56.44 14.91 -11.65
N GLN A 477 -57.15 15.97 -12.04
CA GLN A 477 -57.79 16.91 -11.12
C GLN A 477 -59.29 17.01 -11.36
N ARG A 478 -59.97 17.49 -10.33
CA ARG A 478 -61.41 17.76 -10.31
C ARG A 478 -61.69 19.17 -10.82
N LEU A 479 -62.63 19.29 -11.74
CA LEU A 479 -63.09 20.54 -12.32
C LEU A 479 -64.58 20.74 -12.08
N ARG A 480 -64.98 21.91 -11.57
CA ARG A 480 -66.40 22.21 -11.38
C ARG A 480 -67.05 22.49 -12.72
N VAL A 481 -68.10 21.75 -13.06
CA VAL A 481 -68.79 21.86 -14.35
C VAL A 481 -69.47 23.24 -14.52
N ASN A 482 -69.80 23.90 -13.41
CA ASN A 482 -70.38 25.25 -13.42
C ASN A 482 -69.37 26.36 -13.80
N GLU A 483 -68.07 26.07 -13.83
CA GLU A 483 -67.01 27.00 -14.24
C GLU A 483 -66.73 26.94 -15.75
N LEU A 484 -67.41 26.04 -16.46
CA LEU A 484 -67.30 25.85 -17.91
C LEU A 484 -68.33 26.71 -18.65
N ASP A 485 -67.95 27.21 -19.82
CA ASP A 485 -68.91 27.84 -20.74
C ASP A 485 -69.91 26.80 -21.29
N GLY A 486 -71.01 27.29 -21.90
CA GLY A 486 -72.10 26.42 -22.36
C GLY A 486 -71.66 25.36 -23.38
N VAL A 487 -70.63 25.65 -24.18
CA VAL A 487 -70.09 24.73 -25.20
C VAL A 487 -69.19 23.66 -24.55
N SER A 488 -68.34 24.06 -23.62
CA SER A 488 -67.48 23.17 -22.84
C SER A 488 -68.27 22.22 -21.95
N ARG A 489 -69.43 22.66 -21.45
CA ARG A 489 -70.33 21.82 -20.66
C ARG A 489 -70.93 20.68 -21.49
N LEU A 490 -71.46 21.00 -22.68
CA LEU A 490 -71.96 19.99 -23.63
C LEU A 490 -70.89 18.96 -24.01
N ALA A 491 -69.63 19.40 -24.12
CA ALA A 491 -68.50 18.53 -24.40
C ALA A 491 -68.14 17.61 -23.22
N VAL A 492 -68.21 18.09 -21.98
CA VAL A 492 -68.01 17.27 -20.79
C VAL A 492 -69.10 16.21 -20.63
N ASP A 493 -70.35 16.56 -20.91
CA ASP A 493 -71.46 15.60 -20.89
C ASP A 493 -71.26 14.49 -21.95
N ALA A 494 -70.85 14.85 -23.18
CA ALA A 494 -70.54 13.88 -24.24
C ALA A 494 -69.33 12.98 -23.90
N LEU A 495 -68.29 13.53 -23.24
CA LEU A 495 -67.13 12.77 -22.76
C LEU A 495 -67.51 11.78 -21.63
N ALA A 496 -68.52 12.13 -20.83
CA ALA A 496 -69.05 11.25 -19.79
C ALA A 496 -69.86 10.09 -20.36
N GLU A 497 -70.64 10.31 -21.43
CA GLU A 497 -71.39 9.25 -22.13
C GLU A 497 -70.47 8.13 -22.67
N VAL A 498 -69.28 8.50 -23.17
CA VAL A 498 -68.26 7.54 -23.65
C VAL A 498 -67.31 7.04 -22.55
N LYS A 499 -67.57 7.38 -21.28
CA LYS A 499 -66.80 6.95 -20.09
C LYS A 499 -65.33 7.38 -20.09
N LEU A 500 -64.99 8.49 -20.74
CA LEU A 500 -63.66 9.09 -20.65
C LEU A 500 -63.55 10.06 -19.46
N VAL A 501 -64.69 10.65 -19.06
CA VAL A 501 -64.84 11.54 -17.90
C VAL A 501 -65.95 11.00 -16.99
N THR A 502 -65.87 11.25 -15.70
CA THR A 502 -66.96 11.00 -14.74
C THR A 502 -67.45 12.32 -14.17
N ILE A 503 -68.76 12.44 -13.96
CA ILE A 503 -69.39 13.61 -13.33
C ILE A 503 -70.00 13.16 -12.01
N ASP A 504 -69.47 13.67 -10.91
CA ASP A 504 -69.94 13.40 -9.55
C ASP A 504 -70.80 14.58 -9.07
N ASN A 505 -72.00 14.29 -8.54
CA ASN A 505 -72.87 15.28 -7.90
C ASN A 505 -72.52 15.35 -6.41
N ASP A 506 -71.65 16.30 -6.03
CA ASP A 506 -71.20 16.47 -4.65
C ASP A 506 -72.26 17.20 -3.78
N ASP A 507 -72.33 16.84 -2.50
CA ASP A 507 -73.46 17.07 -1.58
C ASP A 507 -73.81 18.57 -1.39
N GLN A 508 -75.11 18.87 -1.51
CA GLN A 508 -75.91 20.10 -1.28
C GLN A 508 -75.31 21.54 -1.24
N SER A 509 -74.07 21.83 -1.66
CA SER A 509 -73.55 23.22 -1.65
C SER A 509 -72.59 23.64 -2.76
N THR A 510 -72.04 22.74 -3.59
CA THR A 510 -70.91 23.09 -4.49
C THR A 510 -71.08 22.75 -5.99
N GLY A 511 -72.12 22.02 -6.38
CA GLY A 511 -72.45 21.73 -7.79
C GLY A 511 -71.67 20.56 -8.43
N PRO A 512 -72.00 20.15 -9.67
CA PRO A 512 -71.41 18.97 -10.31
C PRO A 512 -69.91 19.14 -10.64
N VAL A 513 -69.13 18.06 -10.46
CA VAL A 513 -67.67 18.03 -10.65
C VAL A 513 -67.27 16.96 -11.65
N ALA A 514 -66.49 17.34 -12.65
CA ALA A 514 -65.94 16.44 -13.67
C ALA A 514 -64.49 16.05 -13.36
N GLN A 515 -64.11 14.80 -13.62
CA GLN A 515 -62.74 14.27 -13.54
C GLN A 515 -62.49 13.18 -14.58
N ILE A 516 -61.23 12.92 -14.93
CA ILE A 516 -60.90 11.79 -15.82
C ILE A 516 -61.33 10.48 -15.16
N ALA A 517 -62.07 9.66 -15.91
CA ALA A 517 -62.76 8.49 -15.37
C ALA A 517 -61.80 7.47 -14.73
N ASN A 518 -60.60 7.32 -15.27
CA ASN A 518 -59.56 6.44 -14.75
C ASN A 518 -58.18 7.11 -14.79
N GLU A 519 -57.44 7.05 -13.69
CA GLU A 519 -56.09 7.60 -13.55
C GLU A 519 -55.11 7.02 -14.58
N SER A 520 -55.26 5.72 -14.92
CA SER A 520 -54.41 5.05 -15.91
C SER A 520 -54.54 5.63 -17.32
N TYR A 521 -55.58 6.43 -17.60
CA TYR A 521 -55.72 7.12 -18.88
C TYR A 521 -54.67 8.21 -19.07
N VAL A 522 -54.22 8.84 -17.97
CA VAL A 522 -53.20 9.91 -18.01
C VAL A 522 -51.86 9.37 -18.48
N THR A 523 -51.50 8.15 -18.04
CA THR A 523 -50.23 7.51 -18.38
C THR A 523 -50.29 6.66 -19.65
N SER A 524 -51.44 6.05 -19.95
CA SER A 524 -51.55 5.05 -21.02
C SER A 524 -52.14 5.58 -22.32
N TRP A 525 -52.81 6.74 -22.33
CA TRP A 525 -53.42 7.28 -23.56
C TRP A 525 -52.44 8.16 -24.34
N ASN A 526 -51.95 7.66 -25.47
CA ASN A 526 -50.92 8.31 -26.28
C ASN A 526 -51.33 9.70 -26.77
N ARG A 527 -52.60 9.88 -27.17
CA ARG A 527 -53.12 11.16 -27.65
C ARG A 527 -53.14 12.22 -26.54
N LEU A 528 -53.56 11.83 -25.34
CA LEU A 528 -53.58 12.72 -24.18
C LEU A 528 -52.17 13.16 -23.78
N ARG A 529 -51.20 12.22 -23.74
CA ARG A 529 -49.79 12.55 -23.45
C ARG A 529 -49.21 13.55 -24.43
N LYS A 530 -49.52 13.39 -25.72
CA LYS A 530 -49.08 14.34 -26.75
C LYS A 530 -49.62 15.75 -26.50
N TRP A 531 -50.90 15.89 -26.14
CA TRP A 531 -51.48 17.20 -25.79
C TRP A 531 -50.81 17.82 -24.56
N VAL A 532 -50.51 17.02 -23.54
CA VAL A 532 -49.86 17.51 -22.32
C VAL A 532 -48.43 17.96 -22.61
N ASP A 533 -47.66 17.19 -23.37
CA ASP A 533 -46.27 17.53 -23.68
C ASP A 533 -46.12 18.77 -24.57
N GLU A 534 -47.05 18.99 -25.51
CA GLU A 534 -47.09 20.21 -26.33
C GLU A 534 -47.39 21.46 -25.49
N ASP A 535 -48.13 21.31 -24.39
CA ASP A 535 -48.64 22.41 -23.57
C ASP A 535 -48.02 22.51 -22.17
N ARG A 536 -47.05 21.66 -21.83
CA ARG A 536 -46.52 21.46 -20.47
C ARG A 536 -46.06 22.75 -19.79
N ASP A 537 -45.28 23.58 -20.49
CA ASP A 537 -44.77 24.85 -19.96
C ASP A 537 -45.90 25.82 -19.60
N PHE A 538 -46.95 25.85 -20.43
CA PHE A 538 -48.14 26.67 -20.18
C PHE A 538 -48.96 26.13 -18.99
N LEU A 539 -49.11 24.81 -18.87
CA LEU A 539 -49.87 24.18 -17.79
C LEU A 539 -49.19 24.34 -16.43
N LEU A 540 -47.86 24.20 -16.36
CA LEU A 540 -47.07 24.46 -15.17
C LEU A 540 -47.18 25.91 -14.71
N TRP A 541 -47.00 26.85 -15.65
CA TRP A 541 -47.16 28.28 -15.37
C TRP A 541 -48.58 28.61 -14.88
N ARG A 542 -49.62 28.04 -15.51
CA ARG A 542 -51.02 28.28 -15.11
C ARG A 542 -51.35 27.73 -13.72
N GLN A 543 -50.79 26.60 -13.33
CA GLN A 543 -50.96 26.05 -11.97
C GLN A 543 -50.36 26.96 -10.91
N GLN A 544 -49.18 27.55 -11.18
CA GLN A 544 -48.57 28.55 -10.30
C GLN A 544 -49.43 29.82 -10.23
N LEU A 545 -50.03 30.24 -11.35
CA LEU A 545 -50.94 31.39 -11.41
C LEU A 545 -52.18 31.19 -10.52
N LYS A 546 -52.77 29.98 -10.51
CA LYS A 546 -53.94 29.65 -9.67
C LYS A 546 -53.67 29.84 -8.17
N SER A 547 -52.50 29.38 -7.69
CA SER A 547 -52.09 29.60 -6.30
C SER A 547 -51.95 31.10 -5.97
N LYS A 548 -51.42 31.89 -6.91
CA LYS A 548 -51.19 33.32 -6.74
C LYS A 548 -52.48 34.13 -6.75
N ILE A 549 -53.45 33.74 -7.58
CA ILE A 549 -54.80 34.33 -7.59
C ILE A 549 -55.50 34.06 -6.26
N ALA A 550 -55.43 32.83 -5.74
CA ALA A 550 -56.05 32.48 -4.46
C ALA A 550 -55.44 33.28 -3.28
N GLU A 551 -54.12 33.47 -3.26
CA GLU A 551 -53.42 34.32 -2.28
C GLU A 551 -53.87 35.79 -2.39
N TRP A 552 -54.01 36.30 -3.61
CA TRP A 552 -54.48 37.66 -3.86
C TRP A 552 -55.93 37.87 -3.43
N GLU A 553 -56.81 36.90 -3.65
CA GLU A 553 -58.20 36.98 -3.18
C GLU A 553 -58.29 36.87 -1.65
N ALA A 554 -57.54 35.96 -1.04
CA ALA A 554 -57.49 35.77 0.41
C ALA A 554 -56.99 37.01 1.16
N THR A 555 -56.08 37.77 0.55
CA THR A 555 -55.56 39.05 1.08
C THR A 555 -56.49 40.24 0.83
N LYS A 556 -57.73 40.01 0.38
CA LYS A 556 -58.68 41.06 -0.05
C LYS A 556 -58.11 41.95 -1.16
N ARG A 557 -57.39 41.34 -2.11
CA ARG A 557 -56.74 41.98 -3.27
C ARG A 557 -55.62 42.94 -2.90
N ASP A 558 -54.79 42.57 -1.94
CA ASP A 558 -53.61 43.36 -1.58
C ASP A 558 -52.63 43.46 -2.76
N GLN A 559 -52.02 44.64 -2.93
CA GLN A 559 -51.07 44.90 -4.00
C GLN A 559 -49.77 44.09 -3.85
N GLY A 560 -49.43 43.66 -2.62
CA GLY A 560 -48.26 42.83 -2.35
C GLY A 560 -48.34 41.40 -2.89
N ALA A 561 -49.55 40.91 -3.19
CA ALA A 561 -49.79 39.58 -3.73
C ALA A 561 -49.93 39.55 -5.27
N LEU A 562 -49.69 40.67 -5.95
CA LEU A 562 -49.71 40.77 -7.43
C LEU A 562 -48.36 40.37 -8.06
N LEU A 563 -48.38 39.93 -9.32
CA LEU A 563 -47.15 39.59 -10.05
C LEU A 563 -46.32 40.85 -10.34
N SER A 564 -44.99 40.72 -10.30
CA SER A 564 -44.06 41.80 -10.67
C SER A 564 -42.79 41.23 -11.33
N GLY A 565 -42.04 42.04 -12.08
CA GLY A 565 -40.79 41.61 -12.71
C GLY A 565 -40.96 40.51 -13.76
N VAL A 566 -40.09 39.50 -13.73
CA VAL A 566 -40.04 38.39 -14.70
C VAL A 566 -41.33 37.55 -14.73
N PRO A 567 -41.96 37.18 -13.60
CA PRO A 567 -43.26 36.49 -13.61
C PRO A 567 -44.39 37.23 -14.32
N LEU A 568 -44.46 38.57 -14.21
CA LEU A 568 -45.48 39.39 -14.87
C LEU A 568 -45.25 39.47 -16.39
N THR A 569 -43.99 39.60 -16.81
CA THR A 569 -43.63 39.63 -18.24
C THR A 569 -43.94 38.29 -18.91
N LEU A 570 -43.65 37.18 -18.23
CA LEU A 570 -44.02 35.84 -18.70
C LEU A 570 -45.55 35.68 -18.80
N ALA A 571 -46.31 36.22 -17.84
CA ALA A 571 -47.76 36.17 -17.86
C ALA A 571 -48.39 36.96 -19.03
N GLN A 572 -47.81 38.11 -19.38
CA GLN A 572 -48.23 38.91 -20.53
C GLN A 572 -47.94 38.18 -21.86
N GLN A 573 -46.78 37.52 -21.97
CA GLN A 573 -46.42 36.73 -23.16
C GLN A 573 -47.37 35.54 -23.38
N TRP A 574 -47.75 34.82 -22.32
CA TRP A 574 -48.71 33.72 -22.43
C TRP A 574 -50.11 34.21 -22.82
N ARG A 575 -50.53 35.37 -22.33
CA ARG A 575 -51.81 35.99 -22.70
C ARG A 575 -51.88 36.37 -24.18
N GLU A 576 -50.80 36.91 -24.73
CA GLU A 576 -50.71 37.22 -26.17
C GLU A 576 -50.72 35.95 -27.03
N LYS A 577 -50.01 34.90 -26.59
CA LYS A 577 -49.88 33.64 -27.33
C LYS A 577 -51.15 32.79 -27.28
N ARG A 578 -51.96 32.88 -26.21
CA ARG A 578 -53.14 32.03 -25.95
C ARG A 578 -54.32 32.82 -25.34
N PRO A 579 -54.92 33.79 -26.07
CA PRO A 579 -55.90 34.70 -25.50
C PRO A 579 -57.22 34.04 -25.08
N ASN A 580 -57.58 32.91 -25.70
CA ASN A 580 -58.85 32.21 -25.48
C ASN A 580 -58.78 31.09 -24.42
N ASP A 581 -57.59 30.80 -23.89
CA ASP A 581 -57.39 29.69 -22.95
C ASP A 581 -57.45 30.14 -21.47
N LEU A 582 -57.32 31.45 -21.22
CA LEU A 582 -57.43 32.10 -19.91
C LEU A 582 -58.88 32.40 -19.56
N ASN A 583 -59.26 32.19 -18.30
CA ASN A 583 -60.57 32.58 -17.79
C ASN A 583 -60.57 34.06 -17.31
N VAL A 584 -61.75 34.55 -16.95
CA VAL A 584 -61.96 35.95 -16.55
C VAL A 584 -61.14 36.32 -15.30
N ALA A 585 -60.99 35.40 -14.33
CA ALA A 585 -60.22 35.65 -13.11
C ALA A 585 -58.71 35.72 -13.38
N GLU A 586 -58.19 34.80 -14.21
CA GLU A 586 -56.79 34.76 -14.63
C GLU A 586 -56.42 36.02 -15.43
N SER A 587 -57.25 36.43 -16.38
CA SER A 587 -57.04 37.67 -17.14
C SER A 587 -57.08 38.90 -16.23
N GLY A 588 -58.07 38.97 -15.32
CA GLY A 588 -58.23 40.10 -14.41
C GLY A 588 -57.06 40.26 -13.41
N TYR A 589 -56.45 39.15 -12.98
CA TYR A 589 -55.27 39.17 -12.11
C TYR A 589 -54.01 39.68 -12.82
N ILE A 590 -53.82 39.31 -14.09
CA ILE A 590 -52.70 39.80 -14.93
C ILE A 590 -52.86 41.31 -15.19
N ASP A 591 -54.09 41.76 -15.44
CA ASP A 591 -54.40 43.19 -15.61
C ASP A 591 -54.09 44.00 -14.34
N ALA A 592 -54.57 43.52 -13.17
CA ALA A 592 -54.31 44.17 -11.90
C ALA A 592 -52.80 44.24 -11.57
N SER A 593 -52.05 43.18 -11.89
CA SER A 593 -50.60 43.11 -11.68
C SER A 593 -49.84 44.11 -12.56
N SER A 594 -50.28 44.28 -13.81
CA SER A 594 -49.69 45.24 -14.76
C SER A 594 -49.85 46.68 -14.28
N VAL A 595 -51.04 47.05 -13.79
CA VAL A 595 -51.33 48.39 -13.26
C VAL A 595 -50.54 48.70 -11.97
N ALA A 596 -50.36 47.71 -11.10
CA ALA A 596 -49.62 47.89 -9.84
C ALA A 596 -48.11 48.12 -10.05
N MET A 597 -47.50 47.45 -11.03
CA MET A 597 -46.09 47.67 -11.38
C MET A 597 -45.82 49.10 -11.86
N GLU A 598 -46.73 49.66 -12.65
CA GLU A 598 -46.61 51.02 -13.20
C GLU A 598 -46.70 52.09 -12.08
N LEU A 599 -47.55 51.85 -11.08
CA LEU A 599 -47.68 52.70 -9.88
C LEU A 599 -46.46 52.58 -8.93
N ALA A 600 -45.86 51.39 -8.81
CA ALA A 600 -44.69 51.15 -7.96
C ALA A 600 -43.40 51.77 -8.53
N ALA A 601 -43.23 51.78 -9.86
CA ALA A 601 -42.10 52.41 -10.55
C ALA A 601 -42.05 53.93 -10.30
N ASN A 602 -43.22 54.59 -10.21
CA ASN A 602 -43.31 56.02 -9.90
C ASN A 602 -42.96 56.34 -8.43
N ARG A 603 -43.29 55.48 -7.46
CA ARG A 603 -42.94 55.66 -6.03
C ARG A 603 -41.47 55.38 -5.71
N GLN A 604 -40.81 54.47 -6.43
CA GLN A 604 -39.39 54.18 -6.22
C GLN A 604 -38.48 55.35 -6.60
N LYS A 605 -38.88 56.17 -7.58
CA LYS A 605 -38.15 57.40 -7.96
C LYS A 605 -38.10 58.44 -6.83
N GLU A 606 -39.14 58.54 -6.01
CA GLU A 606 -39.18 59.48 -4.88
C GLU A 606 -38.43 58.96 -3.63
N ASN A 607 -38.49 57.66 -3.35
CA ASN A 607 -37.84 57.06 -2.16
C ASN A 607 -36.31 56.88 -2.29
N ALA A 608 -35.79 56.76 -3.52
CA ALA A 608 -34.35 56.63 -3.77
C ALA A 608 -33.53 57.86 -3.32
N LEU A 609 -34.11 59.07 -3.37
CA LEU A 609 -33.47 60.30 -2.85
C LEU A 609 -33.38 60.33 -1.31
N GLY A 610 -34.27 59.65 -0.60
CA GLY A 610 -34.31 59.61 0.88
C GLY A 610 -33.36 58.57 1.49
N GLN A 611 -33.22 57.39 0.88
CA GLN A 611 -32.37 56.31 1.40
C GLN A 611 -30.86 56.57 1.26
N GLN A 612 -30.45 57.39 0.28
CA GLN A 612 -29.04 57.71 0.05
C GLN A 612 -28.41 58.48 1.23
N ARG A 613 -29.21 59.26 1.97
CA ARG A 613 -28.77 60.00 3.18
C ARG A 613 -28.64 59.12 4.42
N LYS A 614 -29.44 58.06 4.57
CA LYS A 614 -29.36 57.11 5.70
C LYS A 614 -28.26 56.06 5.53
N ARG A 615 -28.04 55.56 4.30
CA ARG A 615 -26.97 54.57 4.01
C ARG A 615 -25.57 55.08 4.35
N ARG A 616 -25.26 56.36 4.10
CA ARG A 616 -23.94 56.94 4.44
C ARG A 616 -23.61 56.93 5.94
N ARG A 617 -24.61 57.03 6.83
CA ARG A 617 -24.40 56.95 8.28
C ARG A 617 -24.25 55.51 8.78
N LEU A 618 -24.99 54.56 8.19
CA LEU A 618 -24.91 53.15 8.54
C LEU A 618 -23.60 52.51 8.07
N TYR A 619 -23.14 52.83 6.86
CA TYR A 619 -21.83 52.37 6.35
C TYR A 619 -20.67 52.85 7.21
N ALA A 620 -20.72 54.08 7.77
CA ALA A 620 -19.66 54.58 8.64
C ALA A 620 -19.55 53.79 9.97
N VAL A 621 -20.69 53.40 10.56
CA VAL A 621 -20.72 52.62 11.81
C VAL A 621 -20.32 51.17 11.56
N VAL A 622 -20.81 50.55 10.50
CA VAL A 622 -20.47 49.16 10.13
C VAL A 622 -18.99 49.05 9.74
N MET A 623 -18.45 50.02 9.02
CA MET A 623 -17.01 50.08 8.69
C MET A 623 -16.14 50.27 9.94
N ALA A 624 -16.57 51.08 10.91
CA ALA A 624 -15.82 51.23 12.16
C ALA A 624 -15.76 49.92 12.98
N VAL A 625 -16.88 49.18 13.05
CA VAL A 625 -16.94 47.87 13.73
C VAL A 625 -16.11 46.82 12.99
N TRP A 626 -16.19 46.79 11.66
CA TRP A 626 -15.37 45.90 10.84
C TRP A 626 -13.87 46.22 10.94
N LEU A 627 -13.49 47.49 11.01
CA LEU A 627 -12.09 47.89 11.20
C LEU A 627 -11.56 47.49 12.58
N ILE A 628 -12.39 47.52 13.63
CA ILE A 628 -12.01 47.04 14.97
C ILE A 628 -11.83 45.52 14.99
N ILE A 629 -12.71 44.77 14.32
CA ILE A 629 -12.60 43.30 14.22
C ILE A 629 -11.38 42.90 13.38
N ILE A 630 -11.17 43.53 12.22
CA ILE A 630 -9.99 43.31 11.38
C ILE A 630 -8.71 43.71 12.14
N ALA A 631 -8.72 44.83 12.87
CA ALA A 631 -7.57 45.22 13.69
C ALA A 631 -7.32 44.22 14.83
N GLY A 632 -8.36 43.67 15.46
CA GLY A 632 -8.24 42.64 16.50
C GLY A 632 -7.65 41.33 15.95
N VAL A 633 -8.15 40.87 14.80
CA VAL A 633 -7.64 39.67 14.10
C VAL A 633 -6.22 39.90 13.58
N LEU A 634 -5.93 41.09 13.03
CA LEU A 634 -4.60 41.47 12.57
C LEU A 634 -3.61 41.59 13.73
N VAL A 635 -4.01 42.14 14.87
CA VAL A 635 -3.18 42.20 16.09
C VAL A 635 -2.93 40.80 16.64
N PHE A 636 -3.93 39.93 16.65
CA PHE A 636 -3.76 38.52 17.03
C PHE A 636 -2.81 37.79 16.07
N TYR A 637 -3.01 37.92 14.77
CA TYR A 637 -2.18 37.34 13.73
C TYR A 637 -0.73 37.87 13.76
N VAL A 638 -0.54 39.18 13.91
CA VAL A 638 0.78 39.80 14.04
C VAL A 638 1.45 39.40 15.36
N ARG A 639 0.71 39.22 16.46
CA ARG A 639 1.24 38.71 17.72
C ARG A 639 1.71 37.26 17.60
N GLN A 640 0.93 36.38 16.98
CA GLN A 640 1.34 35.01 16.70
C GLN A 640 2.57 34.98 15.80
N ARG A 641 2.55 35.69 14.68
CA ARG A 641 3.68 35.73 13.76
C ARG A 641 4.95 36.30 14.40
N ARG A 642 4.83 37.32 15.25
CA ARG A 642 5.98 37.86 16.01
C ARG A 642 6.49 36.86 17.05
N ALA A 643 5.62 36.13 17.73
CA ALA A 643 6.01 35.07 18.66
C ALA A 643 6.71 33.93 17.91
N ASP A 644 6.23 33.55 16.73
CA ASP A 644 6.84 32.47 15.93
C ASP A 644 8.19 32.90 15.34
N VAL A 645 8.32 34.13 14.85
CA VAL A 645 9.60 34.68 14.38
C VAL A 645 10.59 34.79 15.55
N ALA A 646 10.15 35.26 16.73
CA ALA A 646 11.00 35.34 17.90
C ALA A 646 11.43 33.95 18.42
N ARG A 647 10.55 32.94 18.34
CA ARG A 647 10.90 31.54 18.67
C ARG A 647 11.95 30.99 17.71
N ARG A 648 11.77 31.16 16.41
CA ARG A 648 12.76 30.73 15.40
C ARG A 648 14.10 31.43 15.57
N GLN A 649 14.10 32.73 15.83
CA GLN A 649 15.33 33.47 16.12
C GLN A 649 16.01 32.96 17.39
N ALA A 650 15.24 32.67 18.44
CA ALA A 650 15.79 32.10 19.68
C ALA A 650 16.34 30.67 19.46
N GLU A 651 15.68 29.84 18.64
CA GLU A 651 16.15 28.51 18.26
C GLU A 651 17.44 28.58 17.42
N GLU A 652 17.53 29.51 16.46
CA GLU A 652 18.74 29.75 15.66
C GLU A 652 19.91 30.26 16.51
N GLU A 653 19.65 31.17 17.45
CA GLU A 653 20.67 31.64 18.39
C GLU A 653 21.14 30.54 19.35
N ALA A 654 20.21 29.73 19.86
CA ALA A 654 20.52 28.58 20.70
C ALA A 654 21.34 27.53 19.93
N GLN A 655 20.98 27.23 18.68
CA GLN A 655 21.73 26.34 17.79
C GLN A 655 23.15 26.85 17.57
N LYS A 656 23.29 28.12 17.16
CA LYS A 656 24.61 28.72 16.89
C LYS A 656 25.50 28.72 18.13
N LYS A 657 24.91 28.96 19.30
CA LYS A 657 25.62 28.92 20.58
C LYS A 657 26.05 27.49 20.92
N ALA A 658 25.17 26.50 20.75
CA ALA A 658 25.51 25.09 20.97
C ALA A 658 26.65 24.64 20.04
N ASP A 659 26.61 25.00 18.75
CA ASP A 659 27.66 24.66 17.77
C ASP A 659 29.04 25.24 18.13
N ASP A 660 29.10 26.50 18.58
CA ASP A 660 30.34 27.14 19.06
C ASP A 660 30.88 26.41 20.30
N LEU A 661 30.02 26.08 21.25
CA LEU A 661 30.40 25.36 22.46
C LEU A 661 30.88 23.94 22.17
N VAL A 662 30.20 23.21 21.27
CA VAL A 662 30.61 21.89 20.78
C VAL A 662 31.98 21.97 20.10
N SER A 663 32.21 23.01 19.30
CA SER A 663 33.49 23.23 18.63
C SER A 663 34.63 23.47 19.62
N ARG A 664 34.40 24.31 20.64
CA ARG A 664 35.38 24.54 21.73
C ARG A 664 35.63 23.29 22.57
N GLY A 665 34.59 22.56 22.93
CA GLY A 665 34.72 21.28 23.63
C GLY A 665 35.53 20.27 22.82
N SER A 666 35.34 20.24 21.50
CA SER A 666 36.11 19.38 20.58
C SER A 666 37.60 19.79 20.52
N LEU A 667 37.90 21.09 20.57
CA LEU A 667 39.28 21.59 20.64
C LEU A 667 39.94 21.17 21.96
N GLU A 668 39.28 21.36 23.11
CA GLU A 668 39.80 20.91 24.41
C GLU A 668 40.00 19.40 24.47
N LEU A 669 39.08 18.63 23.88
CA LEU A 669 39.18 17.18 23.76
C LEU A 669 40.44 16.79 22.96
N SER A 670 40.70 17.46 21.84
CA SER A 670 41.91 17.24 21.03
C SER A 670 43.20 17.62 21.78
N ALA A 671 43.13 18.63 22.66
CA ALA A 671 44.23 19.04 23.54
C ALA A 671 44.38 18.14 24.78
N ARG A 672 43.55 17.09 24.93
CA ARG A 672 43.50 16.17 26.08
C ARG A 672 43.09 16.83 27.41
N ASN A 673 42.45 18.00 27.37
CA ASN A 673 41.89 18.69 28.53
C ASN A 673 40.46 18.20 28.82
N LEU A 674 40.32 16.97 29.30
CA LEU A 674 39.04 16.25 29.35
C LEU A 674 37.97 16.95 30.22
N ASP A 675 38.32 17.46 31.41
CA ASP A 675 37.36 18.18 32.27
C ASP A 675 36.84 19.47 31.64
N SER A 676 37.69 20.18 30.90
CA SER A 676 37.30 21.40 30.18
C SER A 676 36.39 21.07 28.99
N ALA A 677 36.67 19.98 28.28
CA ALA A 677 35.81 19.50 27.21
C ALA A 677 34.40 19.14 27.71
N VAL A 678 34.29 18.38 28.81
CA VAL A 678 32.99 18.07 29.45
C VAL A 678 32.25 19.34 29.84
N THR A 679 32.95 20.35 30.37
CA THR A 679 32.34 21.62 30.75
C THR A 679 31.70 22.33 29.55
N TYR A 680 32.40 22.40 28.42
CA TYR A 680 31.84 22.99 27.20
C TYR A 680 30.68 22.17 26.62
N PHE A 681 30.75 20.83 26.64
CA PHE A 681 29.64 19.99 26.18
C PHE A 681 28.41 20.09 27.09
N ASN A 682 28.58 20.23 28.41
CA ASN A 682 27.47 20.53 29.33
C ASN A 682 26.80 21.84 28.95
N GLN A 683 27.59 22.90 28.72
CA GLN A 683 27.05 24.20 28.31
C GLN A 683 26.35 24.13 26.94
N ALA A 684 26.85 23.30 26.02
CA ALA A 684 26.21 23.08 24.72
C ALA A 684 24.84 22.41 24.89
N ILE A 685 24.75 21.38 25.74
CA ILE A 685 23.51 20.68 26.07
C ILE A 685 22.52 21.61 26.81
N ASP A 686 23.00 22.45 27.72
CA ASP A 686 22.17 23.46 28.39
C ASP A 686 21.62 24.49 27.40
N ALA A 687 22.39 24.84 26.36
CA ALA A 687 21.94 25.73 25.29
C ALA A 687 20.96 25.03 24.33
N LYS A 688 21.19 23.75 24.03
CA LYS A 688 20.36 22.93 23.15
C LYS A 688 20.26 21.48 23.68
N PRO A 689 19.20 21.16 24.46
CA PRO A 689 19.05 19.85 25.10
C PRO A 689 18.81 18.66 24.16
N ASP A 690 18.54 18.91 22.89
CA ASP A 690 18.29 17.91 21.84
C ASP A 690 19.46 17.81 20.83
N ASP A 691 20.65 18.32 21.18
CA ASP A 691 21.85 18.20 20.35
C ASP A 691 22.55 16.83 20.51
N ALA A 692 22.29 15.93 19.57
CA ALA A 692 22.89 14.59 19.54
C ALA A 692 24.43 14.60 19.44
N ASP A 693 25.04 15.59 18.77
CA ASP A 693 26.51 15.66 18.60
C ASP A 693 27.19 16.07 19.91
N ALA A 694 26.56 16.96 20.68
CA ALA A 694 27.03 17.34 22.00
C ALA A 694 27.04 16.13 22.96
N TYR A 695 25.97 15.33 22.99
CA TYR A 695 25.93 14.08 23.76
C TYR A 695 26.96 13.06 23.28
N LEU A 696 27.09 12.85 21.96
CA LEU A 696 28.07 11.92 21.38
C LEU A 696 29.51 12.28 21.79
N LYS A 697 29.87 13.56 21.71
CA LYS A 697 31.22 14.02 22.04
C LYS A 697 31.50 14.02 23.54
N ARG A 698 30.49 14.29 24.36
CA ARG A 698 30.60 14.17 25.82
C ARG A 698 30.75 12.70 26.25
N ALA A 699 30.00 11.79 25.64
CA ALA A 699 30.15 10.35 25.85
C ALA A 699 31.58 9.88 25.58
N ARG A 700 32.14 10.26 24.43
CA ARG A 700 33.53 9.95 24.07
C ARG A 700 34.55 10.57 25.03
N THR A 701 34.26 11.76 25.56
CA THR A 701 35.11 12.40 26.55
C THR A 701 35.10 11.61 27.87
N TYR A 702 33.92 11.19 28.34
CA TYR A 702 33.79 10.34 29.52
C TYR A 702 34.48 8.98 29.33
N GLU A 703 34.38 8.38 28.16
CA GLU A 703 35.09 7.16 27.82
C GLU A 703 36.62 7.31 27.97
N LEU A 704 37.17 8.41 27.44
CA LEU A 704 38.60 8.74 27.55
C LEU A 704 39.06 9.11 28.97
N MET A 705 38.14 9.54 29.85
CA MET A 705 38.44 9.79 31.27
C MET A 705 38.63 8.51 32.08
N GLY A 706 38.19 7.36 31.53
CA GLY A 706 38.43 6.04 32.11
C GLY A 706 37.19 5.35 32.68
N THR A 707 37.41 4.15 33.22
CA THR A 707 36.37 3.18 33.61
C THR A 707 35.33 3.72 34.58
N ASP A 708 35.72 4.64 35.48
CA ASP A 708 34.83 5.25 36.47
C ASP A 708 33.74 6.13 35.85
N LYS A 709 33.89 6.50 34.57
CA LYS A 709 32.96 7.36 33.82
C LYS A 709 32.21 6.63 32.72
N TRP A 710 32.45 5.34 32.53
CA TRP A 710 31.85 4.57 31.44
C TRP A 710 30.32 4.45 31.51
N ASN A 711 29.73 4.41 32.71
CA ASN A 711 28.26 4.47 32.84
C ASN A 711 27.69 5.79 32.29
N LEU A 712 28.35 6.92 32.56
CA LEU A 712 27.95 8.22 32.02
C LEU A 712 28.12 8.27 30.50
N ALA A 713 29.17 7.65 29.97
CA ALA A 713 29.37 7.51 28.53
C ALA A 713 28.26 6.68 27.87
N VAL A 714 27.87 5.55 28.46
CA VAL A 714 26.76 4.72 27.97
C VAL A 714 25.44 5.48 27.98
N ASP A 715 25.15 6.23 29.03
CA ASP A 715 23.94 7.06 29.12
C ASP A 715 23.91 8.13 28.02
N ASP A 716 25.03 8.82 27.81
CA ASP A 716 25.14 9.84 26.77
C ASP A 716 25.13 9.26 25.35
N TYR A 717 25.78 8.13 25.08
CA TYR A 717 25.66 7.43 23.80
C TYR A 717 24.22 6.99 23.56
N THR A 718 23.52 6.50 24.60
CA THR A 718 22.11 6.15 24.53
C THR A 718 21.24 7.35 24.21
N LYS A 719 21.51 8.50 24.83
CA LYS A 719 20.80 9.74 24.53
C LYS A 719 21.05 10.23 23.11
N ALA A 720 22.30 10.19 22.65
CA ALA A 720 22.67 10.52 21.28
C ALA A 720 21.95 9.63 20.26
N ILE A 721 21.87 8.32 20.52
CA ILE A 721 21.14 7.35 19.69
C ILE A 721 19.63 7.62 19.67
N GLN A 722 19.03 7.97 20.81
CA GLN A 722 17.61 8.33 20.89
C GLN A 722 17.29 9.59 20.08
N LEU A 723 18.18 10.58 20.10
CA LEU A 723 18.03 11.82 19.35
C LEU A 723 18.32 11.62 17.85
N LYS A 724 19.30 10.78 17.52
CA LYS A 724 19.74 10.51 16.15
C LYS A 724 20.09 9.02 15.95
N PRO A 725 19.12 8.20 15.50
CA PRO A 725 19.26 6.75 15.40
C PRO A 725 20.21 6.22 14.30
N ASP A 726 20.68 7.08 13.39
CA ASP A 726 21.60 6.71 12.29
C ASP A 726 23.08 6.98 12.63
N LEU A 727 23.41 7.20 13.91
CA LEU A 727 24.79 7.39 14.36
C LEU A 727 25.52 6.05 14.55
N ALA A 728 26.04 5.47 13.45
CA ALA A 728 26.83 4.23 13.50
C ALA A 728 27.99 4.27 14.52
N VAL A 729 28.63 5.43 14.67
CA VAL A 729 29.72 5.65 15.65
C VAL A 729 29.20 5.53 17.09
N ALA A 730 28.03 6.08 17.41
CA ALA A 730 27.47 5.99 18.76
C ALA A 730 27.19 4.53 19.17
N TYR A 731 26.65 3.73 18.25
CA TYR A 731 26.44 2.30 18.48
C TYR A 731 27.77 1.55 18.64
N PHE A 732 28.75 1.81 17.78
CA PHE A 732 30.06 1.18 17.85
C PHE A 732 30.79 1.47 19.18
N GLU A 733 30.88 2.74 19.59
CA GLU A 733 31.62 3.12 20.80
C GLU A 733 30.88 2.64 22.07
N ARG A 734 29.53 2.64 22.08
CA ARG A 734 28.76 2.06 23.18
C ARG A 734 28.93 0.54 23.27
N ALA A 735 28.99 -0.15 22.12
CA ALA A 735 29.28 -1.58 22.06
C ALA A 735 30.69 -1.89 22.59
N ASP A 736 31.67 -1.05 22.30
CA ASP A 736 33.04 -1.20 22.79
C ASP A 736 33.08 -1.15 24.32
N ILE A 737 32.38 -0.18 24.93
CA ILE A 737 32.23 -0.11 26.39
C ILE A 737 31.52 -1.36 26.94
N TYR A 738 30.43 -1.83 26.30
CA TYR A 738 29.75 -3.06 26.75
C TYR A 738 30.66 -4.28 26.69
N SER A 739 31.48 -4.40 25.65
CA SER A 739 32.41 -5.52 25.47
C SER A 739 33.60 -5.51 26.45
N GLN A 740 34.02 -4.33 26.91
CA GLN A 740 35.19 -4.17 27.78
C GLN A 740 34.86 -4.09 29.28
N PHE A 741 33.67 -3.59 29.66
CA PHE A 741 33.36 -3.26 31.06
C PHE A 741 32.57 -4.33 31.80
N LEU A 742 31.56 -4.88 31.16
CA LEU A 742 30.58 -5.74 31.82
C LEU A 742 31.07 -7.18 31.61
N PHE A 743 31.90 -7.73 32.48
CA PHE A 743 32.38 -9.11 32.34
C PHE A 743 31.26 -10.13 32.67
N SER A 744 30.28 -10.28 31.78
CA SER A 744 29.18 -11.25 31.85
C SER A 744 28.66 -11.57 30.45
N ASN A 745 28.22 -12.80 30.16
CA ASN A 745 27.66 -13.14 28.83
C ASN A 745 26.53 -12.19 28.36
N ALA A 746 25.79 -11.58 29.30
CA ALA A 746 24.72 -10.64 29.00
C ALA A 746 25.18 -9.28 28.41
N SER A 747 26.47 -8.96 28.51
CA SER A 747 27.03 -7.75 27.91
C SER A 747 27.55 -7.98 26.50
N ASP A 748 28.06 -9.18 26.21
CA ASP A 748 28.43 -9.59 24.86
C ASP A 748 27.21 -9.54 23.96
N ASP A 749 26.03 -9.96 24.43
CA ASP A 749 24.78 -9.85 23.68
C ASP A 749 24.42 -8.38 23.35
N LYS A 750 24.64 -7.45 24.29
CA LYS A 750 24.42 -6.01 24.06
C LYS A 750 25.44 -5.42 23.08
N ALA A 751 26.71 -5.78 23.24
CA ALA A 751 27.78 -5.37 22.34
C ALA A 751 27.52 -5.88 20.92
N ILE A 752 27.18 -7.18 20.77
CA ILE A 752 26.83 -7.79 19.49
C ILE A 752 25.63 -7.07 18.84
N ALA A 753 24.59 -6.75 19.61
CA ALA A 753 23.42 -6.03 19.09
C ALA A 753 23.78 -4.62 18.58
N ASP A 754 24.58 -3.88 19.33
CA ASP A 754 25.00 -2.53 18.96
C ASP A 754 26.00 -2.55 17.79
N TYR A 755 27.00 -3.44 17.77
CA TYR A 755 27.88 -3.64 16.62
C TYR A 755 27.10 -4.05 15.37
N THR A 756 26.10 -4.92 15.51
CA THR A 756 25.21 -5.30 14.40
C THR A 756 24.47 -4.10 13.85
N THR A 757 24.00 -3.21 14.71
CA THR A 757 23.33 -1.98 14.29
C THR A 757 24.30 -1.01 13.62
N ALA A 758 25.50 -0.85 14.16
CA ALA A 758 26.57 -0.04 13.56
C ALA A 758 26.92 -0.53 12.14
N ILE A 759 27.05 -1.84 11.94
CA ILE A 759 27.31 -2.48 10.64
C ILE A 759 26.13 -2.30 9.68
N LYS A 760 24.88 -2.40 10.15
CA LYS A 760 23.70 -2.14 9.31
C LYS A 760 23.68 -0.71 8.79
N ILE A 761 24.06 0.26 9.62
CA ILE A 761 24.11 1.68 9.24
C ILE A 761 25.33 1.95 8.34
N ARG A 762 26.49 1.37 8.65
CA ARG A 762 27.73 1.51 7.90
C ARG A 762 28.32 0.13 7.56
N PRO A 763 27.98 -0.45 6.39
CA PRO A 763 28.41 -1.78 6.00
C PRO A 763 29.92 -1.95 5.79
N ASP A 764 30.67 -0.86 5.61
CA ASP A 764 32.12 -0.84 5.49
C ASP A 764 32.84 -0.52 6.81
N TYR A 765 32.15 -0.63 7.95
CA TYR A 765 32.73 -0.40 9.27
C TYR A 765 33.51 -1.62 9.77
N TRP A 766 34.67 -1.87 9.17
CA TRP A 766 35.46 -3.09 9.39
C TRP A 766 35.90 -3.31 10.85
N ASP A 767 36.14 -2.24 11.61
CA ASP A 767 36.42 -2.34 13.05
C ASP A 767 35.21 -2.91 13.82
N ALA A 768 33.99 -2.59 13.42
CA ALA A 768 32.77 -3.15 14.01
C ALA A 768 32.64 -4.66 13.71
N TYR A 769 33.02 -5.11 12.51
CA TYR A 769 33.10 -6.55 12.20
C TYR A 769 34.16 -7.25 13.05
N LEU A 770 35.33 -6.63 13.22
CA LEU A 770 36.43 -7.21 14.00
C LEU A 770 36.02 -7.38 15.46
N ASN A 771 35.44 -6.34 16.06
CA ASN A 771 35.06 -6.36 17.47
C ASN A 771 33.82 -7.22 17.72
N ARG A 772 32.85 -7.26 16.80
CA ARG A 772 31.71 -8.20 16.90
C ARG A 772 32.17 -9.65 16.79
N GLY A 773 33.11 -9.93 15.89
CA GLY A 773 33.76 -11.24 15.79
C GLY A 773 34.44 -11.64 17.10
N TYR A 774 35.11 -10.68 17.76
CA TYR A 774 35.73 -10.92 19.06
C TYR A 774 34.72 -11.21 20.18
N SER A 775 33.58 -10.49 20.21
CA SER A 775 32.48 -10.79 21.14
C SER A 775 31.86 -12.17 20.86
N TYR A 776 31.70 -12.56 19.59
CA TYR A 776 31.26 -13.91 19.24
C TYR A 776 32.26 -14.99 19.68
N GLU A 777 33.56 -14.78 19.49
CA GLU A 777 34.62 -15.69 19.95
C GLU A 777 34.58 -15.86 21.48
N SER A 778 34.43 -14.75 22.23
CA SER A 778 34.34 -14.75 23.70
C SER A 778 33.09 -15.51 24.19
N SER A 779 31.99 -15.41 23.45
CA SER A 779 30.76 -16.16 23.67
C SER A 779 30.77 -17.58 23.05
N GLN A 780 31.92 -18.08 22.58
CA GLN A 780 32.11 -19.39 21.93
C GLN A 780 31.25 -19.64 20.67
N GLN A 781 30.74 -18.58 20.05
CA GLN A 781 30.00 -18.61 18.78
C GLN A 781 30.97 -18.56 17.59
N PHE A 782 31.88 -19.53 17.51
CA PHE A 782 33.02 -19.52 16.58
C PHE A 782 32.62 -19.38 15.10
N GLU A 783 31.54 -20.03 14.66
CA GLU A 783 31.05 -19.93 13.28
C GLU A 783 30.53 -18.53 12.90
N SER A 784 30.01 -17.77 13.87
CA SER A 784 29.60 -16.37 13.66
C SER A 784 30.82 -15.46 13.61
N ALA A 785 31.81 -15.69 14.48
CA ALA A 785 33.09 -14.97 14.46
C ALA A 785 33.84 -15.17 13.12
N ILE A 786 33.92 -16.41 12.63
CA ILE A 786 34.54 -16.75 11.35
C ILE A 786 33.92 -15.95 10.20
N ARG A 787 32.58 -15.90 10.12
CA ARG A 787 31.86 -15.14 9.09
C ARG A 787 32.18 -13.65 9.13
N ASP A 788 32.33 -13.06 10.31
CA ASP A 788 32.68 -11.64 10.44
C ASP A 788 34.13 -11.37 10.02
N TYR A 789 35.07 -12.23 10.40
CA TYR A 789 36.47 -12.11 9.96
C TYR A 789 36.62 -12.34 8.45
N ASP A 790 35.81 -13.21 7.85
CA ASP A 790 35.76 -13.40 6.40
C ASP A 790 35.41 -12.10 5.65
N GLN A 791 34.50 -11.29 6.20
CA GLN A 791 34.15 -10.00 5.60
C GLN A 791 35.39 -9.09 5.53
N ILE A 792 36.19 -9.05 6.59
CA ILE A 792 37.41 -8.23 6.64
C ILE A 792 38.46 -8.75 5.65
N ILE A 793 38.68 -10.06 5.60
CA ILE A 793 39.66 -10.70 4.71
C ILE A 793 39.30 -10.47 3.23
N ASN A 794 38.00 -10.52 2.91
CA ASN A 794 37.50 -10.28 1.55
C ASN A 794 37.33 -8.79 1.23
N SER A 795 37.46 -7.90 2.22
CA SER A 795 37.34 -6.46 2.00
C SER A 795 38.54 -5.89 1.22
N SER A 796 38.34 -4.67 0.69
CA SER A 796 39.42 -3.86 0.10
C SER A 796 40.37 -3.28 1.15
N SER A 797 40.02 -3.32 2.45
CA SER A 797 40.87 -2.83 3.53
C SER A 797 41.95 -3.85 3.86
N GLY A 798 43.16 -3.65 3.32
CA GLY A 798 44.31 -4.52 3.59
C GLY A 798 44.84 -4.44 5.03
N GLN A 799 44.59 -3.35 5.75
CA GLN A 799 45.23 -3.06 7.04
C GLN A 799 44.79 -4.02 8.16
N LEU A 800 43.52 -4.43 8.18
CA LEU A 800 42.97 -5.28 9.23
C LEU A 800 43.10 -6.78 8.93
N LYS A 801 43.48 -7.16 7.70
CA LYS A 801 43.54 -8.56 7.28
C LYS A 801 44.46 -9.41 8.14
N PRO A 802 45.71 -9.00 8.50
CA PRO A 802 46.56 -9.82 9.34
C PRO A 802 45.93 -10.12 10.71
N GLN A 803 45.26 -9.13 11.31
CA GLN A 803 44.56 -9.31 12.58
C GLN A 803 43.33 -10.21 12.42
N ALA A 804 42.57 -10.07 11.32
CA ALA A 804 41.43 -10.91 11.01
C ALA A 804 41.84 -12.38 10.78
N TYR A 805 42.95 -12.64 10.08
CA TYR A 805 43.50 -13.99 9.94
C TYR A 805 43.88 -14.60 11.30
N VAL A 806 44.57 -13.86 12.17
CA VAL A 806 44.88 -14.36 13.53
C VAL A 806 43.60 -14.72 14.29
N ARG A 807 42.60 -13.83 14.27
CA ARG A 807 41.35 -14.05 15.02
C ARG A 807 40.52 -15.20 14.43
N ARG A 808 40.42 -15.29 13.10
CA ARG A 808 39.76 -16.42 12.42
C ARG A 808 40.49 -17.74 12.70
N GLY A 809 41.82 -17.72 12.76
CA GLY A 809 42.63 -18.86 13.17
C GLY A 809 42.31 -19.34 14.59
N PHE A 810 42.18 -18.42 15.56
CA PHE A 810 41.75 -18.77 16.92
C PHE A 810 40.32 -19.31 16.96
N SER A 811 39.40 -18.70 16.21
CA SER A 811 38.02 -19.19 16.11
C SER A 811 37.94 -20.58 15.44
N TYR A 812 38.72 -20.86 14.40
CA TYR A 812 38.83 -22.20 13.81
C TYR A 812 39.40 -23.21 14.80
N ALA A 813 40.42 -22.84 15.57
CA ALA A 813 40.97 -23.71 16.61
C ALA A 813 39.92 -24.02 17.70
N GLY A 814 39.13 -23.02 18.13
CA GLY A 814 38.01 -23.17 19.06
C GLY A 814 36.88 -24.07 18.51
N ALA A 815 36.61 -24.00 17.20
CA ALA A 815 35.67 -24.87 16.50
C ALA A 815 36.21 -26.29 16.23
N GLY A 816 37.48 -26.57 16.55
CA GLY A 816 38.14 -27.86 16.31
C GLY A 816 38.79 -28.03 14.93
N ASN A 817 38.73 -27.00 14.07
CA ASN A 817 39.26 -26.98 12.71
C ASN A 817 40.76 -26.63 12.68
N LYS A 818 41.60 -27.54 13.20
CA LYS A 818 43.04 -27.30 13.41
C LYS A 818 43.83 -26.97 12.14
N GLN A 819 43.50 -27.58 11.00
CA GLN A 819 44.25 -27.35 9.75
C GLN A 819 44.02 -25.94 9.20
N GLN A 820 42.76 -25.50 9.18
CA GLN A 820 42.39 -24.13 8.79
C GLN A 820 42.99 -23.10 9.75
N ALA A 821 42.99 -23.39 11.05
CA ALA A 821 43.64 -22.54 12.03
C ALA A 821 45.14 -22.33 11.74
N ILE A 822 45.88 -23.41 11.45
CA ILE A 822 47.31 -23.35 11.10
C ILE A 822 47.51 -22.50 9.83
N GLN A 823 46.71 -22.71 8.80
CA GLN A 823 46.80 -21.95 7.56
C GLN A 823 46.62 -20.44 7.81
N ASP A 824 45.61 -20.06 8.58
CA ASP A 824 45.33 -18.65 8.89
C ASP A 824 46.44 -17.99 9.72
N PHE A 825 47.03 -18.70 10.69
CA PHE A 825 48.16 -18.16 11.44
C PHE A 825 49.43 -17.99 10.58
N LEU A 826 49.66 -18.87 9.61
CA LEU A 826 50.76 -18.72 8.65
C LEU A 826 50.53 -17.53 7.72
N GLU A 827 49.30 -17.36 7.22
CA GLU A 827 48.91 -16.24 6.36
C GLU A 827 49.07 -14.90 7.10
N ALA A 828 48.64 -14.83 8.36
CA ALA A 828 48.83 -13.65 9.21
C ALA A 828 50.31 -13.26 9.35
N ASN A 829 51.20 -14.24 9.55
CA ASN A 829 52.65 -14.02 9.67
C ASN A 829 53.28 -13.48 8.37
N GLN A 830 52.76 -13.90 7.22
CA GLN A 830 53.22 -13.42 5.91
C GLN A 830 52.76 -12.00 5.63
N GLN A 831 51.54 -11.63 6.03
CA GLN A 831 50.93 -10.35 5.69
C GLN A 831 51.30 -9.18 6.61
N THR A 832 52.05 -9.41 7.70
CA THR A 832 52.46 -8.33 8.61
C THR A 832 53.88 -8.45 9.13
N ALA A 833 54.48 -7.31 9.44
CA ALA A 833 55.72 -7.20 10.22
C ALA A 833 55.47 -6.82 11.70
N ASP A 834 54.21 -6.62 12.10
CA ASP A 834 53.87 -6.26 13.48
C ASP A 834 54.26 -7.39 14.46
N PRO A 835 55.18 -7.15 15.41
CA PRO A 835 55.65 -8.17 16.34
C PRO A 835 54.53 -8.70 17.24
N LYS A 836 53.49 -7.90 17.53
CA LYS A 836 52.36 -8.35 18.36
C LYS A 836 51.51 -9.38 17.62
N ILE A 837 51.16 -9.10 16.37
CA ILE A 837 50.36 -10.01 15.53
C ILE A 837 51.14 -11.30 15.26
N ARG A 838 52.45 -11.19 14.97
CA ARG A 838 53.31 -12.37 14.79
C ARG A 838 53.44 -13.23 16.05
N SER A 839 53.54 -12.58 17.21
CA SER A 839 53.56 -13.28 18.49
C SER A 839 52.25 -14.03 18.74
N GLN A 840 51.09 -13.38 18.49
CA GLN A 840 49.77 -14.03 18.60
C GLN A 840 49.61 -15.20 17.63
N ALA A 841 49.99 -15.04 16.36
CA ALA A 841 49.98 -16.10 15.37
C ALA A 841 50.90 -17.27 15.76
N GLY A 842 52.10 -16.99 16.29
CA GLY A 842 53.02 -17.99 16.80
C GLY A 842 52.46 -18.79 17.99
N GLN A 843 51.76 -18.13 18.92
CA GLN A 843 51.04 -18.80 20.00
C GLN A 843 49.91 -19.68 19.46
N GLY A 844 49.14 -19.17 18.50
CA GLY A 844 48.08 -19.93 17.83
C GLY A 844 48.59 -21.19 17.13
N LEU A 845 49.71 -21.10 16.42
CA LEU A 845 50.38 -22.25 15.78
C LEU A 845 50.78 -23.31 16.82
N ALA A 846 51.40 -22.89 17.92
CA ALA A 846 51.80 -23.81 18.99
C ALA A 846 50.57 -24.52 19.62
N LEU A 847 49.49 -23.77 19.87
CA LEU A 847 48.23 -24.31 20.41
C LEU A 847 47.53 -25.28 19.44
N ALA A 848 47.57 -25.00 18.15
CA ALA A 848 47.02 -25.88 17.11
C ALA A 848 47.85 -27.17 16.93
N GLY A 849 48.98 -27.32 17.64
CA GLY A 849 49.86 -28.47 17.53
C GLY A 849 50.75 -28.44 16.29
N TYR A 850 50.97 -27.24 15.71
CA TYR A 850 51.96 -27.04 14.66
C TYR A 850 53.35 -27.20 15.26
N THR A 851 53.82 -28.45 15.30
CA THR A 851 55.26 -28.71 15.28
C THR A 851 55.70 -28.44 13.86
N ALA A 852 56.81 -27.72 13.66
CA ALA A 852 57.46 -27.66 12.36
C ALA A 852 57.92 -29.09 12.04
N THR A 853 57.01 -29.93 11.55
CA THR A 853 57.30 -31.24 11.04
C THR A 853 58.24 -30.99 9.88
N LYS A 854 59.49 -31.41 10.05
CA LYS A 854 60.44 -31.61 8.96
C LYS A 854 59.67 -32.26 7.83
N ASP A 855 59.36 -31.46 6.81
CA ASP A 855 58.95 -31.93 5.51
C ASP A 855 59.89 -33.06 5.14
N HIS A 856 59.36 -34.26 4.96
CA HIS A 856 60.13 -35.43 4.55
C HIS A 856 60.65 -35.33 3.10
N ASN A 857 60.72 -34.11 2.53
CA ASN A 857 61.41 -33.79 1.28
C ASN A 857 62.18 -32.46 1.32
N ARG A 858 62.38 -31.83 2.49
CA ARG A 858 63.21 -30.63 2.58
C ARG A 858 64.61 -30.99 3.08
N THR A 859 65.55 -31.05 2.16
CA THR A 859 66.97 -31.08 2.49
C THR A 859 67.42 -29.70 2.99
N GLU A 860 68.46 -29.68 3.83
CA GLU A 860 69.19 -28.45 4.15
C GLU A 860 69.55 -27.70 2.86
N LEU A 861 69.41 -26.37 2.85
CA LEU A 861 69.64 -25.55 1.66
C LEU A 861 71.05 -25.79 1.12
N THR A 862 71.14 -26.54 0.02
CA THR A 862 72.39 -27.04 -0.55
C THR A 862 72.64 -26.34 -1.88
N VAL A 863 73.77 -25.65 -1.96
CA VAL A 863 74.21 -24.95 -3.16
C VAL A 863 75.19 -25.84 -3.92
N PHE A 864 74.85 -26.18 -5.16
CA PHE A 864 75.74 -26.90 -6.05
C PHE A 864 76.47 -25.91 -6.94
N VAL A 865 77.78 -25.85 -6.81
CA VAL A 865 78.62 -24.97 -7.66
C VAL A 865 79.18 -25.82 -8.78
N GLU A 866 78.72 -25.55 -10.00
CA GLU A 866 79.02 -26.34 -11.19
C GLU A 866 79.94 -25.56 -12.14
N TYR A 867 80.99 -26.21 -12.64
CA TYR A 867 81.98 -25.61 -13.57
C TYR A 867 82.49 -26.65 -14.57
N ASN A 868 82.98 -26.21 -15.74
CA ASN A 868 83.30 -27.09 -16.88
C ASN A 868 84.80 -27.12 -17.27
N ASP A 869 85.61 -26.12 -16.92
CA ASP A 869 87.04 -26.10 -17.26
C ASP A 869 87.88 -26.41 -16.01
N LEU A 870 88.76 -27.41 -16.08
CA LEU A 870 89.73 -27.76 -15.02
C LEU A 870 90.59 -26.56 -14.59
N LYS A 871 90.78 -25.57 -15.47
CA LYS A 871 91.53 -24.33 -15.17
C LYS A 871 90.70 -23.28 -14.41
N ASP A 872 89.38 -23.43 -14.38
CA ASP A 872 88.44 -22.56 -13.63
C ASP A 872 88.10 -23.13 -12.23
N GLY A 873 88.66 -24.30 -11.87
CA GLY A 873 88.47 -24.93 -10.55
C GLY A 873 88.83 -24.00 -9.38
N ALA A 874 89.91 -23.22 -9.48
CA ALA A 874 90.29 -22.26 -8.45
C ALA A 874 89.26 -21.11 -8.27
N ALA A 875 88.46 -20.80 -9.29
CA ALA A 875 87.36 -19.85 -9.19
C ALA A 875 86.12 -20.46 -8.55
N ALA A 876 85.80 -21.71 -8.89
CA ALA A 876 84.76 -22.49 -8.22
C ALA A 876 85.07 -22.68 -6.73
N ASP A 877 86.32 -23.01 -6.39
CA ASP A 877 86.76 -23.17 -5.00
C ASP A 877 86.62 -21.87 -4.20
N GLY A 878 87.03 -20.73 -4.78
CA GLY A 878 86.86 -19.43 -4.13
C GLY A 878 85.40 -19.03 -3.93
N VAL A 879 84.53 -19.34 -4.88
CA VAL A 879 83.07 -19.16 -4.72
C VAL A 879 82.53 -20.06 -3.61
N CYS A 880 82.96 -21.33 -3.57
CA CYS A 880 82.57 -22.27 -2.53
C CYS A 880 83.01 -21.81 -1.15
N GLU A 881 84.23 -21.30 -1.01
CA GLU A 881 84.77 -20.79 0.25
C GLU A 881 83.99 -19.58 0.77
N VAL A 882 83.69 -18.61 -0.11
CA VAL A 882 82.90 -17.43 0.29
C VAL A 882 81.47 -17.83 0.68
N LEU A 883 80.84 -18.72 -0.07
CA LEU A 883 79.50 -19.20 0.24
C LEU A 883 79.48 -20.00 1.56
N ARG A 884 80.47 -20.85 1.82
CA ARG A 884 80.63 -21.53 3.12
C ARG A 884 80.85 -20.54 4.27
N GLY A 885 81.63 -19.49 4.06
CA GLY A 885 81.82 -18.41 5.03
C GLY A 885 80.55 -17.58 5.32
N LYS A 886 79.53 -17.70 4.45
CA LYS A 886 78.18 -17.17 4.65
C LYS A 886 77.19 -18.23 5.18
N ASN A 887 77.71 -19.35 5.71
CA ASN A 887 76.97 -20.48 6.25
C ASN A 887 76.06 -21.21 5.24
N PHE A 888 76.35 -21.16 3.94
CA PHE A 888 75.69 -22.03 2.97
C PHE A 888 76.31 -23.43 2.99
N ASN A 889 75.48 -24.48 2.87
CA ASN A 889 75.97 -25.83 2.61
C ASN A 889 76.32 -25.95 1.12
N VAL A 890 77.60 -26.07 0.76
CA VAL A 890 78.06 -25.99 -0.63
C VAL A 890 78.75 -27.28 -1.07
N LYS A 891 78.27 -27.85 -2.18
CA LYS A 891 78.84 -29.02 -2.84
C LYS A 891 79.38 -28.65 -4.23
N PRO A 892 80.70 -28.73 -4.46
CA PRO A 892 81.25 -28.53 -5.80
C PRO A 892 80.94 -29.75 -6.68
N LYS A 893 80.67 -29.53 -7.97
CA LYS A 893 80.40 -30.59 -8.94
C LYS A 893 81.01 -30.23 -10.30
N GLU A 894 81.88 -31.08 -10.81
CA GLU A 894 82.52 -30.91 -12.11
C GLU A 894 81.58 -31.39 -13.22
N LEU A 895 81.36 -30.57 -14.25
CA LEU A 895 80.55 -30.90 -15.42
C LEU A 895 81.46 -31.29 -16.57
N THR A 896 81.13 -32.36 -17.30
CA THR A 896 81.99 -32.89 -18.37
C THR A 896 81.68 -32.37 -19.77
N ASP A 897 80.54 -31.68 -20.03
CA ASP A 897 80.15 -31.36 -21.42
C ASP A 897 79.10 -30.23 -21.59
N SER A 898 79.23 -29.06 -20.95
CA SER A 898 78.29 -27.96 -21.27
C SER A 898 78.90 -26.55 -21.30
N SER A 899 78.64 -25.81 -22.37
CA SER A 899 78.93 -24.37 -22.45
C SER A 899 77.93 -23.62 -21.57
N THR A 900 78.35 -23.24 -20.37
CA THR A 900 77.48 -22.61 -19.37
C THR A 900 77.45 -21.09 -19.54
N ALA A 901 76.27 -20.48 -19.46
CA ALA A 901 76.04 -19.05 -19.69
C ALA A 901 76.16 -18.16 -18.43
N GLY A 902 76.41 -18.75 -17.25
CA GLY A 902 76.52 -18.02 -16.00
C GLY A 902 75.15 -17.67 -15.42
N ASP A 903 74.64 -18.54 -14.56
CA ASP A 903 73.28 -18.47 -14.03
C ASP A 903 73.15 -19.13 -12.66
N VAL A 904 72.17 -18.65 -11.88
CA VAL A 904 71.71 -19.28 -10.63
C VAL A 904 70.32 -19.84 -10.88
N ARG A 905 70.15 -21.13 -10.63
CA ARG A 905 68.90 -21.87 -10.90
C ARG A 905 68.26 -22.34 -9.62
N TYR A 906 66.94 -22.22 -9.56
CA TYR A 906 66.12 -22.70 -8.44
C TYR A 906 64.84 -23.37 -8.94
N TYR A 907 64.36 -24.33 -8.15
CA TYR A 907 63.32 -25.28 -8.56
C TYR A 907 61.96 -25.01 -7.91
N HIS A 908 61.95 -24.42 -6.70
CA HIS A 908 60.75 -24.11 -5.92
C HIS A 908 60.68 -22.61 -5.61
N ARG A 909 59.49 -21.99 -5.71
CA ARG A 909 59.34 -20.54 -5.50
C ARG A 909 59.82 -20.05 -4.13
N GLU A 910 59.74 -20.91 -3.13
CA GLU A 910 60.18 -20.62 -1.76
C GLU A 910 61.70 -20.39 -1.66
N ASP A 911 62.49 -20.91 -2.60
CA ASP A 911 63.96 -20.79 -2.62
C ASP A 911 64.45 -19.53 -3.36
N GLU A 912 63.54 -18.73 -3.94
CA GLU A 912 63.88 -17.56 -4.76
C GLU A 912 64.70 -16.51 -4.02
N ALA A 913 64.37 -16.25 -2.75
CA ALA A 913 65.10 -15.29 -1.92
C ALA A 913 66.55 -15.73 -1.67
N ALA A 914 66.76 -17.03 -1.40
CA ALA A 914 68.08 -17.60 -1.21
C ALA A 914 68.88 -17.59 -2.52
N ALA A 915 68.25 -17.95 -3.64
CA ALA A 915 68.87 -17.92 -4.96
C ALA A 915 69.27 -16.50 -5.39
N THR A 916 68.44 -15.50 -5.07
CA THR A 916 68.74 -14.08 -5.31
C THR A 916 69.93 -13.60 -4.47
N LEU A 917 69.99 -14.01 -3.20
CA LEU A 917 71.13 -13.72 -2.31
C LEU A 917 72.42 -14.39 -2.80
N ILE A 918 72.35 -15.65 -3.24
CA ILE A 918 73.51 -16.35 -3.80
C ILE A 918 73.98 -15.64 -5.08
N LYS A 919 73.07 -15.25 -5.98
CA LYS A 919 73.42 -14.45 -7.16
C LYS A 919 74.15 -13.16 -6.78
N SER A 920 73.67 -12.42 -5.78
CA SER A 920 74.30 -11.15 -5.37
C SER A 920 75.69 -11.32 -4.74
N ILE A 921 75.97 -12.49 -4.15
CA ILE A 921 77.29 -12.85 -3.61
C ILE A 921 78.24 -13.30 -4.73
N VAL A 922 77.75 -14.14 -5.66
CA VAL A 922 78.60 -14.80 -6.66
C VAL A 922 78.92 -13.89 -7.85
N ALA A 923 77.97 -13.09 -8.34
CA ALA A 923 78.16 -12.26 -9.52
C ALA A 923 79.35 -11.29 -9.41
N PRO A 924 79.58 -10.59 -8.26
CA PRO A 924 80.77 -9.75 -8.08
C PRO A 924 82.09 -10.53 -8.06
N LEU A 925 82.11 -11.73 -7.44
CA LEU A 925 83.31 -12.57 -7.33
C LEU A 925 83.80 -13.04 -8.70
N LEU A 926 82.88 -13.43 -9.57
CA LEU A 926 83.20 -13.84 -10.94
C LEU A 926 83.59 -12.65 -11.81
N SER A 927 82.95 -11.50 -11.62
CA SER A 927 83.29 -10.25 -12.33
C SER A 927 84.74 -9.82 -12.06
N ALA A 928 85.23 -9.95 -10.82
CA ALA A 928 86.59 -9.56 -10.43
C ALA A 928 87.70 -10.44 -11.03
N ARG A 929 87.38 -11.66 -11.49
CA ARG A 929 88.37 -12.65 -11.98
C ARG A 929 88.50 -12.69 -13.51
N ARG A 930 87.66 -11.96 -14.26
CA ARG A 930 87.70 -11.95 -15.73
C ARG A 930 88.64 -10.86 -16.24
N LYS A 931 89.48 -11.18 -17.23
CA LYS A 931 90.45 -10.23 -17.83
C LYS A 931 89.83 -9.17 -18.77
N SER A 932 88.49 -9.07 -18.89
CA SER A 932 87.81 -8.18 -19.85
C SER A 932 86.82 -7.22 -19.18
N ASN A 933 86.82 -5.94 -19.58
CA ASN A 933 85.96 -4.83 -19.12
C ASN A 933 84.45 -4.94 -19.46
N VAL A 934 83.87 -6.15 -19.49
CA VAL A 934 82.43 -6.36 -19.78
C VAL A 934 81.73 -6.78 -18.50
N SER A 935 80.67 -6.05 -18.10
CA SER A 935 79.87 -6.38 -16.92
C SER A 935 79.21 -7.75 -17.06
N PHE A 936 79.40 -8.60 -16.05
CA PHE A 936 78.83 -9.93 -16.01
C PHE A 936 77.44 -9.88 -15.34
N ASP A 937 76.38 -10.16 -16.11
CA ASP A 937 75.01 -10.27 -15.59
C ASP A 937 74.64 -11.74 -15.46
N MET A 938 74.83 -12.28 -14.26
CA MET A 938 74.44 -13.64 -13.92
C MET A 938 72.91 -13.73 -13.92
N LYS A 939 72.30 -14.60 -14.73
CA LYS A 939 70.83 -14.70 -14.75
C LYS A 939 70.32 -15.48 -13.53
N LEU A 940 69.12 -15.11 -13.06
CA LEU A 940 68.38 -15.91 -12.09
C LEU A 940 67.29 -16.65 -12.87
N ILE A 941 67.24 -17.98 -12.79
CA ILE A 941 66.35 -18.83 -13.61
C ILE A 941 65.51 -19.73 -12.71
N TYR A 942 64.20 -19.62 -12.87
CA TYR A 942 63.23 -20.54 -12.27
C TYR A 942 62.94 -21.69 -13.24
N LEU A 943 63.19 -22.94 -12.82
CA LEU A 943 63.01 -24.12 -13.67
C LEU A 943 61.63 -24.80 -13.54
N GLY A 944 60.86 -24.46 -12.51
CA GLY A 944 59.43 -24.81 -12.38
C GLY A 944 59.07 -26.29 -12.26
N GLU A 945 57.76 -26.55 -12.17
CA GLU A 945 57.12 -27.83 -11.81
C GLU A 945 57.42 -29.03 -12.72
N ARG A 946 58.19 -28.89 -13.80
CA ARG A 946 58.66 -30.05 -14.59
C ARG A 946 59.71 -30.89 -13.86
N TYR A 947 60.27 -30.38 -12.76
CA TYR A 947 61.30 -31.02 -11.95
C TYR A 947 60.81 -31.34 -10.52
N GLN A 948 59.59 -31.89 -10.37
CA GLN A 948 59.01 -32.22 -9.05
C GLN A 948 59.84 -33.20 -8.21
N ASN A 949 60.75 -33.95 -8.83
CA ASN A 949 61.63 -34.90 -8.15
C ASN A 949 62.86 -34.24 -7.49
N VAL A 950 63.06 -32.93 -7.68
CA VAL A 950 64.16 -32.19 -7.04
C VAL A 950 63.70 -31.69 -5.66
N PRO A 951 64.40 -32.07 -4.56
CA PRO A 951 64.03 -31.64 -3.21
C PRO A 951 64.06 -30.12 -3.04
N GLY A 952 63.20 -29.59 -2.17
CA GLY A 952 63.23 -28.18 -1.75
C GLY A 952 64.55 -27.83 -1.07
N GLY A 953 65.11 -26.66 -1.37
CA GLY A 953 66.41 -26.21 -0.88
C GLY A 953 67.61 -26.51 -1.79
N TYR A 954 67.40 -27.08 -2.98
CA TYR A 954 68.45 -27.26 -3.99
C TYR A 954 68.60 -26.01 -4.85
N ILE A 955 69.80 -25.41 -4.88
CA ILE A 955 70.13 -24.27 -5.73
C ILE A 955 71.40 -24.58 -6.51
N GLU A 956 71.40 -24.33 -7.82
CA GLU A 956 72.58 -24.53 -8.66
C GLU A 956 73.19 -23.21 -9.08
N VAL A 957 74.51 -23.11 -8.99
CA VAL A 957 75.32 -21.97 -9.41
C VAL A 957 76.22 -22.45 -10.54
N TRP A 958 75.90 -22.07 -11.76
CA TRP A 958 76.62 -22.48 -12.95
C TRP A 958 77.66 -21.41 -13.27
N ILE A 959 78.94 -21.76 -13.13
CA ILE A 959 80.06 -20.87 -13.42
C ILE A 959 80.37 -20.95 -14.92
N PRO A 960 80.35 -19.82 -15.65
CA PRO A 960 80.73 -19.78 -17.06
C PRO A 960 82.24 -19.93 -17.22
N SER A 961 82.70 -20.41 -18.38
CA SER A 961 84.14 -20.41 -18.69
C SER A 961 84.68 -18.98 -18.67
N LEU A 962 85.70 -18.74 -17.84
CA LEU A 962 86.25 -17.40 -17.63
C LEU A 962 87.25 -16.98 -18.73
N GLN A 963 87.55 -17.87 -19.68
CA GLN A 963 88.55 -17.64 -20.74
C GLN A 963 87.99 -17.49 -22.17
N LYS A 964 86.71 -17.76 -22.44
CA LYS A 964 86.13 -17.58 -23.80
C LYS A 964 85.34 -16.27 -23.91
N SER A 965 85.67 -15.47 -24.93
CA SER A 965 84.78 -14.45 -25.48
C SER A 965 83.57 -15.15 -26.08
N LEU A 966 82.37 -14.90 -25.55
CA LEU A 966 81.12 -15.38 -26.14
C LEU A 966 80.93 -14.74 -27.54
N PRO A 967 80.64 -15.50 -28.60
CA PRO A 967 80.20 -14.91 -29.86
C PRO A 967 78.79 -14.31 -29.69
N PRO A 968 78.43 -13.26 -30.44
CA PRO A 968 77.16 -12.59 -30.30
C PRO A 968 76.02 -13.53 -30.75
N ILE A 969 75.01 -13.69 -29.89
CA ILE A 969 73.80 -14.47 -30.21
C ILE A 969 72.99 -13.67 -31.24
N SER A 970 72.95 -14.18 -32.46
CA SER A 970 72.04 -13.78 -33.52
C SER A 970 70.60 -14.12 -33.14
N GLN A 971 69.70 -13.14 -33.24
CA GLN A 971 68.26 -13.37 -33.27
C GLN A 971 67.92 -14.28 -34.46
N GLN A 972 67.56 -15.54 -34.20
CA GLN A 972 66.58 -16.32 -34.97
C GLN A 972 66.47 -17.76 -34.43
N ASN A 973 65.23 -18.25 -34.41
CA ASN A 973 64.78 -19.65 -34.28
C ASN A 973 64.47 -20.19 -32.87
N LEU A 974 63.24 -19.90 -32.45
CA LEU A 974 62.39 -20.80 -31.65
C LEU A 974 62.25 -22.17 -32.33
N PRO A 975 62.32 -23.28 -31.58
CA PRO A 975 61.58 -24.49 -31.89
C PRO A 975 60.29 -24.55 -31.08
N LYS A 976 59.18 -24.81 -31.77
CA LYS A 976 57.90 -25.24 -31.19
C LYS A 976 58.03 -26.66 -30.62
N SER A 977 57.68 -26.84 -29.34
CA SER A 977 56.88 -27.96 -28.81
C SER A 977 56.53 -27.70 -27.35
#